data_AF-A0A7W7Q4H7-F1
#
_entry.id   AF-A0A7W7Q4H7-F1
#
_cell.length_a   1.000
_cell.length_b   1.000
_cell.length_c   1.000
_cell.angle_alpha   90.00
_cell.angle_beta   90.00
_cell.angle_gamma   90.00
#
_symmetry.space_group_name_H-M   'P 1'
#
loop_
_entity.id
_entity.type
_entity.pdbx_description
1 polymer ?
#
loop_
_entity_poly.entity_id
_entity_poly.type
_entity_poly.pdbx_seq_one_letter_code
_entity_poly.pdbx_strand_id
1 'polypeptide(L)'
;MALTDDRAAAPGAEGGNGFDRQPPQDLTAEQSVLGGMMLSKDAIADVVEVLRPNDFYRPAHQLVYDCILDLYSRGEPADAVTVAAELERRGEIRRVGGAPYLHTLIATVPTAANASYYAEIVAEKATLRRLVEAGTRIVQLGYSGAEGADINEVVDRAQSSIYDVTERRTTEDYVVLEELLQPTMDEIDAIASRGGTSLGVPTGFADLEAVTNGLHPGQMIIVAARPGIGKALALDTPLATPDGWVTMGTVEVGDHLIGADGRPTRVVAATEVMRDRPCYEVEFSDGTVIVADAEHQWLTETRASRRSARTAAAGRDRQENQRTFPAVRTTAQIADTLRCETAGRGLNHSINNAKPLDLPERDLPLPPYTFGVWLGDGHSASARFTSADPEIVWYVEEEGLTVIPRGDLRCSLRLPANPAVGHRTVDAILRALGVLGDKHIPVDYLRASESQRRALLAGLLDTGGTVCTTGAVQFSVTNQRLAMDTYELVVSLGYRCSLTTRKVEGRGELSSTAYTLTFSTEDEVFRLERKRLLHKEHNRAKNAERFGSRYIVDVRPVPSVPVRCVEVDNADHLYLAGAAMVPTHNSTLGLDFARSCSVTHRMTSVIFSLEMSRTEIVMRMLSAEAKIRLQDMRGGRMTDDDWTRLARRMSEISEAPLFVDDSPNMTMMEIRAKARRLKQRNDLKLVVVDYMQLMTSGKRVESRQQEVSEFSRQLKLLAKELEVPVVAISQLNRGPEQRTDKRPMLSDLRESGSLEQDADMVILINRPDAFERDDPRAGEADLILAKHRAGPTATITVAHQLHYSRFTDLAQS
;
A
#
# COMPACT_ATOMS: atom_id res chain seq x y z
N MET A 1 6.13 -11.50 -78.08
CA MET A 1 5.40 -11.65 -76.80
C MET A 1 6.03 -12.85 -76.11
N ALA A 2 6.78 -12.74 -75.01
CA ALA A 2 6.57 -11.94 -73.78
C ALA A 2 5.35 -12.48 -72.99
N LEU A 3 5.45 -12.91 -71.73
CA LEU A 3 6.60 -13.06 -70.81
C LEU A 3 6.44 -14.36 -70.00
N THR A 4 7.55 -14.98 -69.59
CA THR A 4 7.58 -16.09 -68.64
C THR A 4 7.97 -15.56 -67.25
N ASP A 5 7.11 -15.77 -66.25
CA ASP A 5 7.38 -15.45 -64.84
C ASP A 5 8.08 -16.62 -64.15
N ASP A 6 8.97 -16.33 -63.21
CA ASP A 6 9.95 -17.27 -62.66
C ASP A 6 9.73 -17.48 -61.15
N ARG A 7 9.45 -18.73 -60.74
CA ARG A 7 9.15 -19.09 -59.34
C ARG A 7 9.80 -20.40 -58.94
N ALA A 8 11.07 -20.32 -58.57
CA ALA A 8 11.76 -21.40 -57.88
C ALA A 8 11.11 -21.70 -56.51
N ALA A 9 10.86 -22.97 -56.24
CA ALA A 9 10.39 -23.43 -54.93
C ALA A 9 11.56 -23.60 -53.95
N ALA A 10 11.37 -23.20 -52.69
CA ALA A 10 12.31 -23.49 -51.62
C ALA A 10 12.21 -24.97 -51.19
N PRO A 11 13.33 -25.64 -50.87
CA PRO A 11 13.31 -27.02 -50.38
C PRO A 11 12.71 -27.09 -48.96
N GLY A 12 12.05 -28.22 -48.67
CA GLY A 12 11.35 -28.44 -47.39
C GLY A 12 12.29 -28.69 -46.21
N ALA A 13 11.75 -28.50 -45.00
CA ALA A 13 12.47 -28.78 -43.76
C ALA A 13 12.54 -30.29 -43.47
N GLU A 14 13.74 -30.80 -43.23
CA GLU A 14 13.93 -32.07 -42.53
C GLU A 14 13.80 -31.86 -41.02
N GLY A 15 13.03 -32.71 -40.35
CA GLY A 15 12.91 -32.71 -38.89
C GLY A 15 13.25 -34.08 -38.33
N GLY A 16 14.22 -34.15 -37.43
CA GLY A 16 14.51 -35.38 -36.68
C GLY A 16 15.98 -35.70 -36.44
N ASN A 17 16.69 -34.90 -35.64
CA ASN A 17 17.70 -35.47 -34.75
C ASN A 17 17.86 -34.65 -33.47
N GLY A 18 18.34 -35.29 -32.40
CA GLY A 18 18.21 -34.84 -31.02
C GLY A 18 19.20 -33.76 -30.54
N PHE A 19 19.14 -33.48 -29.23
CA PHE A 19 20.00 -32.54 -28.51
C PHE A 19 21.46 -33.02 -28.47
N ASP A 20 22.24 -32.73 -29.51
CA ASP A 20 23.70 -32.90 -29.49
C ASP A 20 24.43 -31.69 -30.09
N ARG A 21 23.99 -30.48 -29.67
CA ARG A 21 24.74 -29.25 -29.91
C ARG A 21 25.80 -29.11 -28.83
N GLN A 22 27.04 -29.39 -29.19
CA GLN A 22 28.20 -29.18 -28.33
C GLN A 22 28.22 -27.75 -27.75
N PRO A 23 28.42 -27.56 -26.43
CA PRO A 23 28.38 -26.22 -25.83
C PRO A 23 29.47 -25.29 -26.38
N PRO A 24 29.26 -23.96 -26.37
CA PRO A 24 30.26 -22.98 -26.81
C PRO A 24 31.61 -23.15 -26.09
N GLN A 25 32.66 -23.31 -26.90
CA GLN A 25 34.05 -23.52 -26.50
C GLN A 25 34.99 -23.03 -27.63
N ASP A 26 36.23 -22.69 -27.30
CA ASP A 26 37.34 -22.68 -28.26
C ASP A 26 38.58 -23.27 -27.58
N LEU A 27 38.86 -24.53 -27.90
CA LEU A 27 39.98 -25.25 -27.28
C LEU A 27 41.34 -24.70 -27.72
N THR A 28 41.43 -24.11 -28.91
CA THR A 28 42.70 -23.53 -29.41
C THR A 28 42.99 -22.25 -28.65
N ALA A 29 41.97 -21.41 -28.42
CA ALA A 29 42.10 -20.22 -27.57
C ALA A 29 42.46 -20.60 -26.12
N GLU A 30 41.78 -21.57 -25.51
CA GLU A 30 42.11 -22.05 -24.16
C GLU A 30 43.57 -22.55 -24.04
N GLN A 31 44.05 -23.32 -25.01
CA GLN A 31 45.45 -23.77 -25.04
C GLN A 31 46.44 -22.61 -25.25
N SER A 32 46.06 -21.61 -26.04
CA SER A 32 46.88 -20.43 -26.33
C SER A 32 47.01 -19.49 -25.13
N VAL A 33 45.94 -19.35 -24.34
CA VAL A 33 45.96 -18.64 -23.05
C VAL A 33 46.93 -19.31 -22.08
N LEU A 34 46.74 -20.60 -21.78
CA LEU A 34 47.55 -21.29 -20.78
C LEU A 34 49.03 -21.37 -21.17
N GLY A 35 49.34 -21.60 -22.45
CA GLY A 35 50.72 -21.55 -22.93
C GLY A 35 51.32 -20.15 -22.85
N GLY A 36 50.53 -19.09 -23.07
CA GLY A 36 50.96 -17.70 -23.00
C GLY A 36 51.31 -17.28 -21.57
N MET A 37 50.45 -17.68 -20.61
CA MET A 37 50.70 -17.54 -19.17
C MET A 37 51.98 -18.27 -18.73
N MET A 38 52.24 -19.48 -19.25
CA MET A 38 53.48 -20.22 -18.97
C MET A 38 54.72 -19.69 -19.73
N LEU A 39 54.57 -18.66 -20.58
CA LEU A 39 55.65 -18.03 -21.35
C LEU A 39 56.01 -16.62 -20.86
N SER A 40 55.08 -15.88 -20.24
CA SER A 40 55.35 -14.56 -19.67
C SER A 40 54.53 -14.31 -18.40
N LYS A 41 55.18 -13.70 -17.40
CA LYS A 41 54.52 -13.24 -16.17
C LYS A 41 53.47 -12.16 -16.48
N ASP A 42 53.74 -11.28 -17.43
CA ASP A 42 52.84 -10.16 -17.78
C ASP A 42 51.53 -10.71 -18.38
N ALA A 43 51.65 -11.76 -19.21
CA ALA A 43 50.52 -12.50 -19.77
C ALA A 43 49.69 -13.28 -18.72
N ILE A 44 50.19 -13.44 -17.48
CA ILE A 44 49.36 -13.92 -16.36
C ILE A 44 48.47 -12.78 -15.88
N ALA A 45 49.03 -11.59 -15.63
CA ALA A 45 48.27 -10.42 -15.17
C ALA A 45 47.14 -10.05 -16.15
N ASP A 46 47.46 -9.88 -17.43
CA ASP A 46 46.49 -9.54 -18.50
C ASP A 46 45.30 -10.52 -18.59
N VAL A 47 45.52 -11.78 -18.21
CA VAL A 47 44.52 -12.86 -18.29
C VAL A 47 43.70 -12.97 -17.00
N VAL A 48 44.28 -12.66 -15.83
CA VAL A 48 43.57 -12.63 -14.54
C VAL A 48 42.47 -11.57 -14.54
N GLU A 49 42.64 -10.46 -15.23
CA GLU A 49 41.58 -9.45 -15.38
C GLU A 49 40.37 -9.98 -16.18
N VAL A 50 40.59 -10.90 -17.13
CA VAL A 50 39.60 -11.32 -18.15
C VAL A 50 38.90 -12.63 -17.81
N LEU A 51 39.60 -13.61 -17.20
CA LEU A 51 39.10 -14.97 -17.00
C LEU A 51 39.03 -15.40 -15.54
N ARG A 52 38.17 -16.40 -15.26
CA ARG A 52 38.13 -17.16 -14.02
C ARG A 52 38.26 -18.67 -14.33
N PRO A 53 38.62 -19.53 -13.36
CA PRO A 53 38.88 -20.96 -13.64
C PRO A 53 37.71 -21.65 -14.36
N ASN A 54 36.47 -21.36 -13.97
CA ASN A 54 35.27 -21.95 -14.54
C ASN A 54 34.96 -21.53 -16.00
N ASP A 55 35.67 -20.54 -16.55
CA ASP A 55 35.46 -20.08 -17.93
C ASP A 55 36.10 -21.02 -18.97
N PHE A 56 37.09 -21.84 -18.59
CA PHE A 56 37.62 -22.90 -19.43
C PHE A 56 36.63 -24.08 -19.54
N TYR A 57 36.37 -24.56 -20.76
CA TYR A 57 35.49 -25.70 -21.02
C TYR A 57 36.09 -27.02 -20.53
N ARG A 58 37.40 -27.23 -20.69
CA ARG A 58 38.07 -28.46 -20.26
C ARG A 58 38.48 -28.42 -18.78
N PRO A 59 38.05 -29.36 -17.93
CA PRO A 59 38.53 -29.45 -16.55
C PRO A 59 40.06 -29.60 -16.43
N ALA A 60 40.72 -30.19 -17.42
CA ALA A 60 42.18 -30.24 -17.49
C ALA A 60 42.82 -28.85 -17.64
N HIS A 61 42.17 -27.91 -18.32
CA HIS A 61 42.62 -26.53 -18.46
C HIS A 61 42.34 -25.72 -17.18
N GLN A 62 41.20 -25.95 -16.52
CA GLN A 62 40.87 -25.36 -15.22
C GLN A 62 41.97 -25.64 -14.19
N LEU A 63 42.37 -26.91 -14.04
CA LEU A 63 43.44 -27.31 -13.10
C LEU A 63 44.82 -26.71 -13.42
N VAL A 64 45.13 -26.47 -14.70
CA VAL A 64 46.38 -25.80 -15.10
C VAL A 64 46.31 -24.31 -14.76
N TYR A 65 45.17 -23.67 -15.01
CA TYR A 65 44.93 -22.27 -14.64
C TYR A 65 45.04 -22.05 -13.13
N ASP A 66 44.35 -22.87 -12.33
CA ASP A 66 44.41 -22.83 -10.86
C ASP A 66 45.83 -23.06 -10.32
N CYS A 67 46.62 -23.92 -10.96
CA CYS A 67 48.02 -24.14 -10.62
C CYS A 67 48.90 -22.92 -10.93
N ILE A 68 48.71 -22.29 -12.10
CA ILE A 68 49.41 -21.07 -12.51
C ILE A 68 49.08 -19.91 -11.56
N LEU A 69 47.80 -19.73 -11.20
CA LEU A 69 47.38 -18.69 -10.26
C LEU A 69 47.97 -18.86 -8.85
N ASP A 70 48.04 -20.10 -8.35
CA ASP A 70 48.60 -20.40 -7.03
C ASP A 70 50.12 -20.25 -6.97
N LEU A 71 50.84 -20.58 -8.05
CA LEU A 71 52.27 -20.27 -8.17
C LEU A 71 52.50 -18.75 -8.24
N TYR A 72 51.71 -18.05 -9.07
CA TYR A 72 51.80 -16.60 -9.24
C TYR A 72 51.51 -15.82 -7.95
N SER A 73 50.50 -16.23 -7.17
CA SER A 73 50.15 -15.60 -5.89
C SER A 73 51.20 -15.84 -4.79
N ARG A 74 51.94 -16.95 -4.87
CA ARG A 74 53.15 -17.21 -4.05
C ARG A 74 54.39 -16.45 -4.53
N GLY A 75 54.31 -15.75 -5.67
CA GLY A 75 55.45 -15.07 -6.30
C GLY A 75 56.43 -16.01 -7.01
N GLU A 76 56.07 -17.29 -7.16
CA GLU A 76 56.87 -18.29 -7.86
C GLU A 76 56.65 -18.16 -9.39
N PRO A 77 57.68 -18.43 -10.23
CA PRO A 77 57.50 -18.50 -11.67
C PRO A 77 56.57 -19.68 -12.00
N ALA A 78 55.64 -19.48 -12.94
CA ALA A 78 54.64 -20.47 -13.35
C ALA A 78 54.92 -21.00 -14.77
N ASP A 79 56.14 -21.53 -14.97
CA ASP A 79 56.54 -22.20 -16.22
C ASP A 79 56.07 -23.67 -16.29
N ALA A 80 56.25 -24.33 -17.43
CA ALA A 80 55.84 -25.74 -17.59
C ALA A 80 56.57 -26.75 -16.67
N VAL A 81 57.70 -26.38 -16.04
CA VAL A 81 58.45 -27.27 -15.12
C VAL A 81 57.90 -27.15 -13.70
N THR A 82 57.72 -25.91 -13.24
CA THR A 82 57.11 -25.56 -11.95
C THR A 82 55.64 -25.96 -11.89
N VAL A 83 54.85 -25.66 -12.93
CA VAL A 83 53.45 -26.11 -13.05
C VAL A 83 53.36 -27.65 -13.09
N ALA A 84 54.30 -28.34 -13.74
CA ALA A 84 54.35 -29.82 -13.71
C ALA A 84 54.63 -30.36 -12.30
N ALA A 85 55.63 -29.80 -11.61
CA ALA A 85 56.03 -30.24 -10.27
C ALA A 85 54.92 -29.99 -9.24
N GLU A 86 54.23 -28.85 -9.32
CA GLU A 86 53.12 -28.52 -8.44
C GLU A 86 51.88 -29.39 -8.71
N LEU A 87 51.53 -29.64 -9.98
CA LEU A 87 50.48 -30.60 -10.34
C LEU A 87 50.83 -32.04 -9.94
N GLU A 88 52.11 -32.42 -9.93
CA GLU A 88 52.55 -33.74 -9.43
C GLU A 88 52.48 -33.81 -7.90
N ARG A 89 52.86 -32.73 -7.20
CA ARG A 89 52.70 -32.58 -5.74
C ARG A 89 51.23 -32.68 -5.29
N ARG A 90 50.29 -32.17 -6.10
CA ARG A 90 48.83 -32.31 -5.89
C ARG A 90 48.28 -33.68 -6.31
N GLY A 91 49.06 -34.50 -7.03
CA GLY A 91 48.60 -35.77 -7.61
C GLY A 91 47.75 -35.63 -8.88
N GLU A 92 47.65 -34.43 -9.44
CA GLU A 92 46.70 -34.06 -10.51
C GLU A 92 47.32 -34.06 -11.91
N ILE A 93 48.65 -34.12 -12.02
CA ILE A 93 49.38 -34.13 -13.30
C ILE A 93 48.86 -35.17 -14.30
N ARG A 94 48.33 -36.31 -13.82
CA ARG A 94 47.69 -37.35 -14.66
C ARG A 94 46.32 -36.92 -15.23
N ARG A 95 45.56 -36.10 -14.50
CA ARG A 95 44.25 -35.56 -14.93
C ARG A 95 44.42 -34.53 -16.06
N VAL A 96 45.56 -33.83 -16.06
CA VAL A 96 45.94 -32.81 -17.05
C VAL A 96 46.48 -33.41 -18.35
N GLY A 97 46.95 -34.66 -18.34
CA GLY A 97 47.56 -35.34 -19.50
C GLY A 97 49.08 -35.53 -19.39
N GLY A 98 49.68 -35.25 -18.23
CA GLY A 98 51.11 -35.38 -17.98
C GLY A 98 51.93 -34.16 -18.39
N ALA A 99 53.18 -34.09 -17.91
CA ALA A 99 54.12 -33.01 -18.24
C ALA A 99 54.30 -32.73 -19.76
N PRO A 100 54.29 -33.74 -20.67
CA PRO A 100 54.32 -33.47 -22.11
C PRO A 100 53.18 -32.59 -22.63
N TYR A 101 52.00 -32.60 -21.97
CA TYR A 101 50.89 -31.74 -22.37
C TYR A 101 51.17 -30.26 -22.09
N LEU A 102 51.83 -29.92 -20.98
CA LEU A 102 52.18 -28.53 -20.65
C LEU A 102 53.16 -27.93 -21.67
N HIS A 103 54.15 -28.71 -22.11
CA HIS A 103 55.01 -28.33 -23.24
C HIS A 103 54.25 -28.21 -24.56
N THR A 104 53.18 -28.99 -24.76
CA THR A 104 52.29 -28.87 -25.94
C THR A 104 51.47 -27.59 -25.89
N LEU A 105 51.00 -27.15 -24.72
CA LEU A 105 50.34 -25.85 -24.53
C LEU A 105 51.28 -24.71 -24.92
N ILE A 106 52.51 -24.68 -24.40
CA ILE A 106 53.54 -23.69 -24.78
C ILE A 106 53.80 -23.70 -26.30
N ALA A 107 53.96 -24.88 -26.90
CA ALA A 107 54.23 -25.02 -28.34
C ALA A 107 53.03 -24.65 -29.25
N THR A 108 51.84 -24.44 -28.69
CA THR A 108 50.64 -23.99 -29.43
C THR A 108 50.62 -22.47 -29.63
N VAL A 109 51.37 -21.70 -28.82
CA VAL A 109 51.26 -20.23 -28.76
C VAL A 109 52.15 -19.53 -29.78
N PRO A 110 51.62 -18.68 -30.67
CA PRO A 110 52.44 -17.90 -31.60
C PRO A 110 53.29 -16.82 -30.92
N THR A 111 52.70 -16.08 -29.96
CA THR A 111 53.35 -15.07 -29.11
C THR A 111 52.62 -14.95 -27.78
N ALA A 112 53.35 -14.76 -26.67
CA ALA A 112 52.73 -14.56 -25.35
C ALA A 112 51.92 -13.24 -25.25
N ALA A 113 52.33 -12.20 -26.00
CA ALA A 113 51.65 -10.90 -26.03
C ALA A 113 50.19 -10.94 -26.53
N ASN A 114 49.77 -12.02 -27.19
CA ASN A 114 48.40 -12.20 -27.65
C ASN A 114 47.50 -12.92 -26.62
N ALA A 115 48.01 -13.28 -25.43
CA ALA A 115 47.25 -14.05 -24.44
C ALA A 115 45.94 -13.37 -24.02
N SER A 116 45.92 -12.05 -23.85
CA SER A 116 44.72 -11.26 -23.54
C SER A 116 43.63 -11.42 -24.62
N TYR A 117 43.98 -11.31 -25.90
CA TYR A 117 43.04 -11.50 -27.02
C TYR A 117 42.46 -12.93 -27.07
N TYR A 118 43.28 -13.95 -26.78
CA TYR A 118 42.75 -15.32 -26.66
C TYR A 118 41.87 -15.49 -25.41
N ALA A 119 42.14 -14.76 -24.33
CA ALA A 119 41.32 -14.77 -23.13
C ALA A 119 39.94 -14.12 -23.35
N GLU A 120 39.85 -13.04 -24.15
CA GLU A 120 38.56 -12.47 -24.58
C GLU A 120 37.70 -13.50 -25.33
N ILE A 121 38.30 -14.28 -26.23
CA ILE A 121 37.61 -15.36 -26.97
C ILE A 121 37.07 -16.42 -26.01
N VAL A 122 37.88 -16.86 -25.04
CA VAL A 122 37.44 -17.84 -24.02
C VAL A 122 36.31 -17.26 -23.16
N ALA A 123 36.40 -16.00 -22.74
CA ALA A 123 35.38 -15.32 -21.94
C ALA A 123 34.05 -15.15 -22.71
N GLU A 124 34.10 -14.89 -24.01
CA GLU A 124 32.93 -14.87 -24.90
C GLU A 124 32.26 -16.26 -24.93
N LYS A 125 33.04 -17.33 -25.16
CA LYS A 125 32.48 -18.70 -25.22
C LYS A 125 31.97 -19.17 -23.86
N ALA A 126 32.63 -18.80 -22.76
CA ALA A 126 32.15 -19.06 -21.40
C ALA A 126 30.83 -18.36 -21.09
N THR A 127 30.68 -17.10 -21.53
CA THR A 127 29.43 -16.34 -21.38
C THR A 127 28.29 -16.96 -22.19
N LEU A 128 28.55 -17.36 -23.44
CA LEU A 128 27.60 -18.10 -24.28
C LEU A 128 27.23 -19.47 -23.68
N ARG A 129 28.19 -20.17 -23.04
CA ARG A 129 27.95 -21.44 -22.34
C ARG A 129 27.08 -21.26 -21.09
N ARG A 130 27.36 -20.25 -20.26
CA ARG A 130 26.50 -19.86 -19.12
C ARG A 130 25.08 -19.51 -19.56
N LEU A 131 24.89 -18.88 -20.72
CA LEU A 131 23.57 -18.60 -21.30
C LEU A 131 22.82 -19.89 -21.70
N VAL A 132 23.51 -20.88 -22.28
CA VAL A 132 22.92 -22.20 -22.62
C VAL A 132 22.51 -22.97 -21.37
N GLU A 133 23.33 -22.94 -20.31
CA GLU A 133 22.98 -23.53 -19.02
C GLU A 133 21.78 -22.84 -18.37
N ALA A 134 21.74 -21.50 -18.35
CA ALA A 134 20.63 -20.73 -17.83
C ALA A 134 19.32 -21.06 -18.57
N GLY A 135 19.35 -21.07 -19.90
CA GLY A 135 18.22 -21.49 -20.73
C GLY A 135 17.75 -22.92 -20.40
N THR A 136 18.69 -23.84 -20.18
CA THR A 136 18.38 -25.24 -19.82
C THR A 136 17.72 -25.33 -18.43
N ARG A 137 18.23 -24.59 -17.43
CA ARG A 137 17.62 -24.48 -16.10
C ARG A 137 16.21 -23.88 -16.17
N ILE A 138 15.99 -22.87 -17.01
CA ILE A 138 14.67 -22.22 -17.19
C ILE A 138 13.66 -23.17 -17.83
N VAL A 139 14.07 -23.99 -18.81
CA VAL A 139 13.23 -25.06 -19.36
C VAL A 139 12.86 -26.09 -18.28
N GLN A 140 13.82 -26.50 -17.44
CA GLN A 140 13.56 -27.42 -16.32
C GLN A 140 12.62 -26.82 -15.26
N LEU A 141 12.74 -25.53 -14.95
CA LEU A 141 11.82 -24.79 -14.08
C LEU A 141 10.39 -24.76 -14.67
N GLY A 142 10.27 -24.53 -15.99
CA GLY A 142 8.98 -24.54 -16.68
C GLY A 142 8.26 -25.90 -16.64
N TYR A 143 8.98 -27.02 -16.66
CA TYR A 143 8.38 -28.36 -16.50
C TYR A 143 8.09 -28.72 -15.05
N SER A 144 8.94 -28.34 -14.10
CA SER A 144 8.76 -28.65 -12.67
C SER A 144 7.71 -27.77 -11.98
N GLY A 145 7.43 -26.57 -12.49
CA GLY A 145 6.33 -25.72 -12.02
C GLY A 145 4.93 -26.35 -12.18
N ALA A 146 4.79 -27.43 -12.96
CA ALA A 146 3.55 -28.19 -13.08
C ALA A 146 3.17 -28.98 -11.81
N GLU A 147 4.10 -29.19 -10.87
CA GLU A 147 3.89 -30.00 -9.65
C GLU A 147 3.51 -29.15 -8.41
N GLY A 148 2.95 -27.95 -8.62
CA GLY A 148 2.30 -27.17 -7.55
C GLY A 148 3.18 -26.18 -6.80
N ALA A 149 4.33 -25.79 -7.38
CA ALA A 149 5.07 -24.61 -6.93
C ALA A 149 4.30 -23.31 -7.25
N ASP A 150 4.59 -22.22 -6.53
CA ASP A 150 4.05 -20.90 -6.90
C ASP A 150 4.66 -20.46 -8.25
N ILE A 151 3.81 -20.09 -9.19
CA ILE A 151 4.18 -19.54 -10.50
C ILE A 151 5.12 -18.34 -10.34
N ASN A 152 4.94 -17.53 -9.29
CA ASN A 152 5.81 -16.40 -8.99
C ASN A 152 7.24 -16.86 -8.62
N GLU A 153 7.40 -17.90 -7.79
CA GLU A 153 8.73 -18.45 -7.44
C GLU A 153 9.44 -19.05 -8.67
N VAL A 154 8.69 -19.72 -9.55
CA VAL A 154 9.21 -20.26 -10.82
C VAL A 154 9.70 -19.14 -11.74
N VAL A 155 8.98 -18.02 -11.81
CA VAL A 155 9.37 -16.83 -12.58
C VAL A 155 10.59 -16.14 -11.97
N ASP A 156 10.64 -15.93 -10.65
CA ASP A 156 11.78 -15.30 -9.96
C ASP A 156 13.07 -16.12 -10.14
N ARG A 157 12.99 -17.45 -10.01
CA ARG A 157 14.13 -18.35 -10.22
C ARG A 157 14.58 -18.38 -11.68
N ALA A 158 13.67 -18.20 -12.63
CA ALA A 158 14.01 -18.03 -14.03
C ALA A 158 14.71 -16.68 -14.30
N GLN A 159 14.22 -15.58 -13.71
CA GLN A 159 14.85 -14.26 -13.81
C GLN A 159 16.28 -14.26 -13.22
N SER A 160 16.45 -14.81 -12.01
CA SER A 160 17.78 -14.95 -11.38
C SER A 160 18.73 -15.76 -12.25
N SER A 161 18.24 -16.84 -12.87
CA SER A 161 19.06 -17.70 -13.75
C SER A 161 19.59 -16.98 -14.98
N ILE A 162 18.86 -16.00 -15.54
CA ILE A 162 19.38 -15.13 -16.61
C ILE A 162 20.37 -14.09 -16.04
N TYR A 163 20.09 -13.54 -14.86
CA TYR A 163 20.90 -12.48 -14.27
C TYR A 163 22.33 -12.94 -13.93
N ASP A 164 22.49 -14.18 -13.43
CA ASP A 164 23.79 -14.83 -13.18
C ASP A 164 24.66 -14.98 -14.45
N VAL A 165 24.09 -14.83 -15.66
CA VAL A 165 24.85 -14.81 -16.92
C VAL A 165 25.51 -13.44 -17.14
N THR A 166 24.81 -12.36 -16.79
CA THR A 166 25.26 -10.98 -17.01
C THR A 166 26.15 -10.41 -15.91
N GLU A 167 26.08 -10.91 -14.68
CA GLU A 167 26.89 -10.39 -13.57
C GLU A 167 28.32 -10.98 -13.64
N ARG A 168 29.31 -10.16 -14.04
CA ARG A 168 30.73 -10.47 -13.77
C ARG A 168 30.97 -10.28 -12.28
N ARG A 169 31.08 -11.38 -11.52
CA ARG A 169 31.45 -11.31 -10.09
C ARG A 169 32.94 -10.99 -9.94
N THR A 170 33.25 -9.70 -9.83
CA THR A 170 34.50 -9.20 -9.24
C THR A 170 34.50 -9.52 -7.74
N THR A 171 34.85 -10.75 -7.40
CA THR A 171 35.05 -11.21 -6.02
C THR A 171 36.54 -11.28 -5.74
N GLU A 172 37.09 -10.17 -5.25
CA GLU A 172 38.34 -10.14 -4.48
C GLU A 172 38.02 -9.45 -3.16
N ASP A 173 37.91 -10.24 -2.09
CA ASP A 173 37.30 -9.80 -0.82
C ASP A 173 38.23 -8.90 0.03
N TYR A 174 39.44 -8.59 -0.47
CA TYR A 174 40.47 -7.83 0.24
C TYR A 174 41.23 -6.93 -0.73
N VAL A 175 41.24 -5.62 -0.48
CA VAL A 175 42.03 -4.60 -1.21
C VAL A 175 43.22 -4.20 -0.34
N VAL A 176 44.40 -3.96 -0.93
CA VAL A 176 45.60 -3.56 -0.18
C VAL A 176 45.44 -2.12 0.29
N LEU A 177 45.88 -1.80 1.52
CA LEU A 177 45.74 -0.46 2.08
C LEU A 177 46.37 0.63 1.19
N GLU A 178 47.47 0.34 0.51
CA GLU A 178 48.14 1.24 -0.43
C GLU A 178 47.25 1.62 -1.62
N GLU A 179 46.45 0.68 -2.14
CA GLU A 179 45.49 0.88 -3.22
C GLU A 179 44.27 1.70 -2.76
N LEU A 180 43.93 1.63 -1.47
CA LEU A 180 42.89 2.46 -0.86
C LEU A 180 43.40 3.87 -0.51
N LEU A 181 44.69 4.05 -0.24
CA LEU A 181 45.24 5.34 0.17
C LEU A 181 45.11 6.40 -0.93
N GLN A 182 45.45 6.10 -2.18
CA GLN A 182 45.41 7.11 -3.24
C GLN A 182 43.97 7.61 -3.53
N PRO A 183 42.95 6.75 -3.73
CA PRO A 183 41.56 7.21 -3.87
C PRO A 183 41.05 7.97 -2.64
N THR A 184 41.46 7.57 -1.43
CA THR A 184 41.10 8.28 -0.19
C THR A 184 41.70 9.69 -0.15
N MET A 185 42.96 9.85 -0.61
CA MET A 185 43.60 11.16 -0.70
C MET A 185 43.00 12.02 -1.81
N ASP A 186 42.69 11.44 -2.97
CA ASP A 186 41.99 12.11 -4.06
C ASP A 186 40.58 12.58 -3.63
N GLU A 187 39.88 11.80 -2.80
CA GLU A 187 38.61 12.19 -2.18
C GLU A 187 38.80 13.33 -1.15
N ILE A 188 39.82 13.27 -0.29
CA ILE A 188 40.17 14.33 0.67
C ILE A 188 40.52 15.65 -0.05
N ASP A 189 41.28 15.61 -1.14
CA ASP A 189 41.57 16.79 -1.96
C ASP A 189 40.34 17.27 -2.73
N ALA A 190 39.47 16.37 -3.19
CA ALA A 190 38.17 16.72 -3.77
C ALA A 190 37.20 17.35 -2.74
N ILE A 191 37.35 17.05 -1.45
CA ILE A 191 36.64 17.68 -0.33
C ILE A 191 37.25 19.05 -0.02
N ALA A 192 38.58 19.13 0.13
CA ALA A 192 39.30 20.36 0.45
C ALA A 192 39.08 21.45 -0.61
N SER A 193 39.19 21.08 -1.89
CA SER A 193 38.96 21.98 -3.04
C SER A 193 37.52 22.49 -3.18
N ARG A 194 36.53 21.85 -2.51
CA ARG A 194 35.12 22.27 -2.47
C ARG A 194 34.74 23.03 -1.19
N GLY A 195 35.71 23.36 -0.33
CA GLY A 195 35.47 24.10 0.92
C GLY A 195 35.52 23.25 2.19
N GLY A 196 36.04 22.02 2.12
CA GLY A 196 36.39 21.23 3.31
C GLY A 196 35.27 20.36 3.90
N THR A 197 34.16 20.16 3.19
CA THR A 197 33.03 19.32 3.63
C THR A 197 32.74 18.21 2.62
N SER A 198 32.67 16.95 3.05
CA SER A 198 32.18 15.86 2.20
C SER A 198 30.66 15.94 2.13
N LEU A 199 30.12 16.15 0.93
CA LEU A 199 28.70 16.44 0.71
C LEU A 199 27.95 15.18 0.25
N GLY A 200 27.17 14.62 1.17
CA GLY A 200 26.14 13.64 0.86
C GLY A 200 24.94 14.28 0.14
N VAL A 201 23.89 13.50 -0.08
CA VAL A 201 22.63 13.99 -0.67
C VAL A 201 21.99 15.03 0.26
N PRO A 202 21.72 16.27 -0.19
CA PRO A 202 21.12 17.30 0.65
C PRO A 202 19.72 16.93 1.12
N THR A 203 19.45 17.12 2.42
CA THR A 203 18.16 16.88 3.06
C THR A 203 17.13 17.99 2.79
N GLY A 204 17.59 19.20 2.50
CA GLY A 204 16.76 20.41 2.39
C GLY A 204 16.56 21.15 3.71
N PHE A 205 17.40 20.88 4.71
CA PHE A 205 17.37 21.48 6.04
C PHE A 205 18.80 21.85 6.47
N ALA A 206 19.12 23.14 6.48
CA ALA A 206 20.48 23.63 6.70
C ALA A 206 21.06 23.20 8.06
N ASP A 207 20.24 23.23 9.10
CA ASP A 207 20.67 22.85 10.47
C ASP A 207 20.84 21.34 10.63
N LEU A 208 20.17 20.51 9.80
CA LEU A 208 20.41 19.06 9.74
C LEU A 208 21.65 18.74 8.91
N GLU A 209 21.87 19.47 7.82
CA GLU A 209 23.08 19.36 6.99
C GLU A 209 24.34 19.80 7.74
N ALA A 210 24.27 20.82 8.60
CA ALA A 210 25.38 21.22 9.49
C ALA A 210 25.81 20.12 10.49
N VAL A 211 24.97 19.11 10.73
CA VAL A 211 25.23 17.98 11.65
C VAL A 211 25.55 16.67 10.91
N THR A 212 25.02 16.49 9.69
CA THR A 212 25.11 15.24 8.90
C THR A 212 26.04 15.34 7.69
N ASN A 213 26.30 16.56 7.21
CA ASN A 213 26.83 16.85 5.87
C ASN A 213 26.03 16.18 4.73
N GLY A 214 24.72 16.00 4.92
CA GLY A 214 23.83 15.29 3.99
C GLY A 214 23.72 13.78 4.26
N LEU A 215 23.00 13.07 3.39
CA LEU A 215 22.79 11.62 3.48
C LEU A 215 23.82 10.90 2.60
N HIS A 216 24.69 10.07 3.19
CA HIS A 216 25.85 9.53 2.46
C HIS A 216 25.56 8.18 1.79
N PRO A 217 26.27 7.84 0.68
CA PRO A 217 26.22 6.51 0.07
C PRO A 217 26.40 5.38 1.09
N GLY A 218 25.69 4.26 0.91
CA GLY A 218 25.79 3.10 1.81
C GLY A 218 25.06 3.24 3.15
N GLN A 219 24.47 4.41 3.46
CA GLN A 219 23.73 4.64 4.69
C GLN A 219 22.27 4.13 4.61
N MET A 220 21.82 3.52 5.70
CA MET A 220 20.42 3.26 5.99
C MET A 220 19.96 4.26 7.05
N ILE A 221 18.95 5.06 6.70
CA ILE A 221 18.39 6.12 7.53
C ILE A 221 16.96 5.74 7.89
N ILE A 222 16.67 5.67 9.19
CA ILE A 222 15.29 5.50 9.67
C ILE A 222 14.71 6.86 10.02
N VAL A 223 13.60 7.18 9.38
CA VAL A 223 12.73 8.30 9.76
C VAL A 223 11.54 7.70 10.50
N ALA A 224 11.40 8.02 11.79
CA ALA A 224 10.33 7.46 12.60
C ALA A 224 9.48 8.54 13.28
N ALA A 225 8.16 8.32 13.26
CA ALA A 225 7.17 9.26 13.78
C ALA A 225 6.12 8.53 14.63
N ARG A 226 5.44 9.28 15.49
CA ARG A 226 4.16 8.83 16.06
C ARG A 226 3.06 8.95 15.00
N PRO A 227 2.17 7.96 14.85
CA PRO A 227 1.02 8.09 13.98
C PRO A 227 -0.01 9.13 14.47
N GLY A 228 -1.01 9.43 13.64
CA GLY A 228 -2.33 9.89 14.11
C GLY A 228 -2.61 11.39 14.33
N ILE A 229 -1.66 12.32 14.17
CA ILE A 229 -1.92 13.76 14.46
C ILE A 229 -2.92 14.37 13.46
N GLY A 230 -4.20 14.47 13.84
CA GLY A 230 -5.29 15.04 13.01
C GLY A 230 -6.53 14.14 12.78
N LYS A 231 -6.89 13.27 13.73
CA LYS A 231 -8.01 12.29 13.62
C LYS A 231 -9.01 12.31 14.80
N ALA A 232 -9.06 13.37 15.63
CA ALA A 232 -9.82 13.34 16.89
C ALA A 232 -11.35 13.54 16.73
N LEU A 233 -12.14 12.76 17.47
CA LEU A 233 -13.61 12.79 17.53
C LEU A 233 -14.10 12.83 18.98
N ALA A 234 -15.31 13.35 19.23
CA ALA A 234 -15.90 13.39 20.57
C ALA A 234 -16.07 11.99 21.18
N LEU A 235 -15.87 11.84 22.49
CA LEU A 235 -15.83 10.52 23.16
C LEU A 235 -17.14 9.72 23.06
N ASP A 236 -18.27 10.39 22.91
CA ASP A 236 -19.60 9.80 22.73
C ASP A 236 -19.86 9.33 21.28
N THR A 237 -18.98 9.66 20.33
CA THR A 237 -19.10 9.22 18.92
C THR A 237 -19.10 7.68 18.85
N PRO A 238 -20.17 7.05 18.33
CA PRO A 238 -20.21 5.60 18.19
C PRO A 238 -19.32 5.14 17.02
N LEU A 239 -18.67 3.99 17.17
CA LEU A 239 -17.79 3.36 16.20
C LEU A 239 -18.32 1.95 15.92
N ALA A 240 -18.44 1.58 14.63
CA ALA A 240 -19.01 0.30 14.24
C ALA A 240 -18.04 -0.86 14.51
N THR A 241 -18.52 -1.96 15.08
CA THR A 241 -17.75 -3.18 15.36
C THR A 241 -18.40 -4.42 14.73
N PRO A 242 -17.69 -5.56 14.58
CA PRO A 242 -18.25 -6.82 14.08
C PRO A 242 -19.43 -7.38 14.87
N ASP A 243 -19.62 -6.95 16.12
CA ASP A 243 -20.66 -7.46 17.04
C ASP A 243 -21.61 -6.37 17.56
N GLY A 244 -21.48 -5.13 17.07
CA GLY A 244 -22.36 -4.02 17.45
C GLY A 244 -21.68 -2.67 17.33
N TRP A 245 -21.60 -1.95 18.45
CA TRP A 245 -21.03 -0.61 18.57
C TRP A 245 -20.20 -0.48 19.84
N VAL A 246 -19.13 0.31 19.76
CA VAL A 246 -18.43 0.91 20.92
C VAL A 246 -18.46 2.43 20.78
N THR A 247 -18.01 3.20 21.77
CA THR A 247 -17.79 4.64 21.59
C THR A 247 -16.31 4.98 21.54
N MET A 248 -15.98 6.14 20.97
CA MET A 248 -14.63 6.68 20.94
C MET A 248 -14.01 6.83 22.35
N GLY A 249 -14.83 6.95 23.40
CA GLY A 249 -14.40 6.96 24.79
C GLY A 249 -14.17 5.57 25.42
N THR A 250 -14.86 4.52 24.95
CA THR A 250 -14.75 3.17 25.52
C THR A 250 -13.89 2.21 24.71
N VAL A 251 -13.57 2.52 23.46
CA VAL A 251 -12.75 1.67 22.59
C VAL A 251 -11.31 1.51 23.11
N GLU A 252 -10.81 0.28 23.09
CA GLU A 252 -9.49 -0.10 23.58
C GLU A 252 -8.61 -0.72 22.48
N VAL A 253 -7.32 -0.90 22.78
CA VAL A 253 -6.34 -1.45 21.84
C VAL A 253 -6.50 -2.97 21.79
N GLY A 254 -6.82 -3.53 20.61
CA GLY A 254 -7.19 -4.93 20.44
C GLY A 254 -8.68 -5.14 20.12
N ASP A 255 -9.53 -4.14 20.34
CA ASP A 255 -10.91 -4.13 19.83
C ASP A 255 -10.92 -4.22 18.30
N HIS A 256 -12.04 -4.66 17.74
CA HIS A 256 -12.26 -4.69 16.29
C HIS A 256 -13.30 -3.64 15.90
N LEU A 257 -12.91 -2.72 15.03
CA LEU A 257 -13.79 -1.79 14.34
C LEU A 257 -14.06 -2.31 12.92
N ILE A 258 -14.91 -1.60 12.17
CA ILE A 258 -15.10 -1.83 10.73
C ILE A 258 -14.38 -0.75 9.91
N GLY A 259 -13.74 -1.16 8.82
CA GLY A 259 -13.05 -0.31 7.84
C GLY A 259 -13.96 0.29 6.77
N ALA A 260 -13.44 1.24 5.99
CA ALA A 260 -14.18 1.86 4.88
C ALA A 260 -14.59 0.87 3.77
N ASP A 261 -13.84 -0.22 3.64
CA ASP A 261 -14.10 -1.35 2.75
C ASP A 261 -15.17 -2.32 3.27
N GLY A 262 -15.70 -2.09 4.48
CA GLY A 262 -16.70 -2.91 5.14
C GLY A 262 -16.15 -4.02 6.03
N ARG A 263 -14.82 -4.22 6.10
CA ARG A 263 -14.21 -5.37 6.80
C ARG A 263 -13.87 -5.10 8.26
N PRO A 264 -13.86 -6.13 9.13
CA PRO A 264 -13.22 -6.04 10.44
C PRO A 264 -11.75 -5.64 10.34
N THR A 265 -11.35 -4.66 11.14
CA THR A 265 -9.96 -4.24 11.34
C THR A 265 -9.74 -3.93 12.82
N ARG A 266 -8.55 -4.21 13.33
CA ARG A 266 -8.26 -4.16 14.76
C ARG A 266 -7.65 -2.81 15.13
N VAL A 267 -8.08 -2.29 16.28
CA VAL A 267 -7.55 -1.06 16.89
C VAL A 267 -6.12 -1.29 17.35
N VAL A 268 -5.15 -0.72 16.63
CA VAL A 268 -3.73 -0.77 16.96
C VAL A 268 -3.23 0.46 17.71
N ALA A 269 -3.96 1.58 17.66
CA ALA A 269 -3.76 2.69 18.58
C ALA A 269 -5.05 3.33 19.09
N ALA A 270 -4.95 3.86 20.30
CA ALA A 270 -5.91 4.76 20.91
C ALA A 270 -5.13 5.79 21.72
N THR A 271 -5.49 7.07 21.58
CA THR A 271 -4.84 8.21 22.25
C THR A 271 -5.42 8.46 23.64
N GLU A 272 -4.78 9.32 24.42
CA GLU A 272 -5.38 9.91 25.62
C GLU A 272 -6.56 10.84 25.27
N VAL A 273 -7.39 11.16 26.25
CA VAL A 273 -8.50 12.11 26.08
C VAL A 273 -7.96 13.53 26.02
N MET A 274 -7.95 14.10 24.82
CA MET A 274 -7.61 15.50 24.57
C MET A 274 -8.76 16.43 24.99
N ARG A 275 -8.43 17.64 25.43
CA ARG A 275 -9.36 18.67 25.92
C ARG A 275 -8.98 20.03 25.33
N ASP A 276 -9.90 20.99 25.41
CA ASP A 276 -9.67 22.41 25.08
C ASP A 276 -9.24 22.65 23.60
N ARG A 277 -9.58 21.70 22.73
CA ARG A 277 -9.45 21.78 21.27
C ARG A 277 -10.74 22.35 20.65
N PRO A 278 -10.67 23.13 19.55
CA PRO A 278 -11.86 23.70 18.94
C PRO A 278 -12.65 22.58 18.27
N CYS A 279 -13.91 22.43 18.63
CA CYS A 279 -14.77 21.37 18.14
C CYS A 279 -15.82 21.95 17.20
N TYR A 280 -16.23 21.14 16.23
CA TYR A 280 -17.23 21.48 15.23
C TYR A 280 -18.24 20.35 15.09
N GLU A 281 -19.51 20.73 15.01
CA GLU A 281 -20.63 19.85 14.67
C GLU A 281 -20.75 19.79 13.14
N VAL A 282 -20.44 18.63 12.54
CA VAL A 282 -20.52 18.38 11.10
C VAL A 282 -21.85 17.73 10.76
N GLU A 283 -22.69 18.43 10.02
CA GLU A 283 -24.03 17.98 9.62
C GLU A 283 -24.02 17.47 8.17
N PHE A 284 -24.59 16.28 7.96
CA PHE A 284 -24.65 15.61 6.66
C PHE A 284 -26.06 15.61 6.06
N SER A 285 -26.15 15.44 4.73
CA SER A 285 -27.39 15.54 3.93
C SER A 285 -28.47 14.48 4.19
N ASP A 286 -28.18 13.55 5.09
CA ASP A 286 -29.06 12.50 5.61
C ASP A 286 -29.63 12.85 7.00
N GLY A 287 -29.13 13.92 7.63
CA GLY A 287 -29.42 14.30 9.01
C GLY A 287 -28.41 13.77 10.03
N THR A 288 -27.36 13.08 9.60
CA THR A 288 -26.28 12.65 10.52
C THR A 288 -25.53 13.87 11.04
N VAL A 289 -25.17 13.83 12.33
CA VAL A 289 -24.25 14.77 12.96
C VAL A 289 -23.07 14.00 13.55
N ILE A 290 -21.85 14.52 13.37
CA ILE A 290 -20.64 14.05 14.06
C ILE A 290 -19.91 15.26 14.65
N VAL A 291 -19.50 15.17 15.92
CA VAL A 291 -18.66 16.20 16.55
C VAL A 291 -17.20 15.80 16.43
N ALA A 292 -16.45 16.63 15.70
CA ALA A 292 -15.04 16.42 15.38
C ALA A 292 -14.22 17.65 15.76
N ASP A 293 -12.91 17.48 15.97
CA ASP A 293 -12.04 18.65 16.20
C ASP A 293 -11.73 19.40 14.90
N ALA A 294 -11.16 20.60 15.04
CA ALA A 294 -10.80 21.49 13.92
C ALA A 294 -9.85 20.87 12.88
N GLU A 295 -9.02 19.92 13.32
CA GLU A 295 -7.95 19.30 12.54
C GLU A 295 -8.33 17.94 11.94
N HIS A 296 -9.44 17.35 12.39
CA HIS A 296 -9.94 16.04 11.99
C HIS A 296 -10.08 15.91 10.46
N GLN A 297 -9.38 14.93 9.88
CA GLN A 297 -9.20 14.75 8.43
C GLN A 297 -10.27 13.87 7.76
N TRP A 298 -11.13 14.50 6.96
CA TRP A 298 -12.19 13.87 6.17
C TRP A 298 -11.82 13.75 4.68
N LEU A 299 -12.02 12.59 4.05
CA LEU A 299 -11.88 12.45 2.59
C LEU A 299 -13.12 13.03 1.87
N THR A 300 -12.96 14.22 1.27
CA THR A 300 -14.07 14.99 0.67
C THR A 300 -13.91 15.23 -0.83
N GLU A 301 -14.95 14.91 -1.58
CA GLU A 301 -15.13 15.37 -2.96
C GLU A 301 -15.69 16.80 -2.97
N THR A 302 -15.28 17.60 -3.95
CA THR A 302 -15.81 18.96 -4.17
C THR A 302 -16.82 18.99 -5.31
N ARG A 303 -17.56 20.10 -5.44
CA ARG A 303 -18.41 20.35 -6.62
C ARG A 303 -17.59 20.38 -7.93
N ALA A 304 -16.29 20.67 -7.85
CA ALA A 304 -15.37 20.60 -8.97
C ALA A 304 -14.99 19.15 -9.31
N SER A 305 -14.54 18.34 -8.34
CA SER A 305 -14.15 16.94 -8.58
C SER A 305 -15.32 16.10 -9.09
N ARG A 306 -16.51 16.23 -8.49
CA ARG A 306 -17.74 15.59 -8.98
C ARG A 306 -18.17 16.03 -10.37
N ARG A 307 -17.75 17.23 -10.83
CA ARG A 307 -17.96 17.67 -12.22
C ARG A 307 -16.89 17.12 -13.16
N SER A 308 -15.64 17.02 -12.71
CA SER A 308 -14.57 16.46 -13.55
C SER A 308 -14.72 14.96 -13.78
N ALA A 309 -15.18 14.21 -12.79
CA ALA A 309 -15.51 12.79 -12.93
C ALA A 309 -16.63 12.59 -13.99
N ARG A 310 -17.70 13.40 -13.93
CA ARG A 310 -18.79 13.43 -14.93
C ARG A 310 -18.27 13.61 -16.36
N THR A 311 -17.42 14.62 -16.58
CA THR A 311 -16.95 14.95 -17.93
C THR A 311 -16.11 13.83 -18.52
N ALA A 312 -15.22 13.22 -17.72
CA ALA A 312 -14.41 12.07 -18.15
C ALA A 312 -15.29 10.85 -18.45
N ALA A 313 -16.16 10.45 -17.50
CA ALA A 313 -17.05 9.30 -17.66
C ALA A 313 -18.06 9.44 -18.80
N ALA A 314 -18.42 10.68 -19.20
CA ALA A 314 -19.33 10.94 -20.30
C ALA A 314 -18.66 11.00 -21.68
N GLY A 315 -17.32 11.02 -21.77
CA GLY A 315 -16.58 11.13 -23.02
C GLY A 315 -16.84 12.40 -23.83
N ARG A 316 -17.38 13.47 -23.22
CA ARG A 316 -17.85 14.69 -23.91
C ARG A 316 -16.84 15.83 -23.94
N ASP A 317 -15.57 15.50 -24.14
CA ASP A 317 -14.57 16.45 -24.61
C ASP A 317 -13.40 15.69 -25.25
N ARG A 318 -12.45 16.38 -25.89
CA ARG A 318 -11.21 15.77 -26.41
C ARG A 318 -10.18 15.48 -25.29
N GLN A 319 -10.66 14.99 -24.15
CA GLN A 319 -9.89 14.83 -22.91
C GLN A 319 -10.38 13.60 -22.16
N GLU A 320 -9.61 12.52 -22.22
CA GLU A 320 -9.97 11.21 -21.65
C GLU A 320 -9.79 11.15 -20.12
N ASN A 321 -9.04 12.09 -19.54
CA ASN A 321 -8.59 12.04 -18.14
C ASN A 321 -9.34 13.02 -17.22
N GLN A 322 -9.67 12.54 -16.02
CA GLN A 322 -10.17 13.35 -14.91
C GLN A 322 -9.09 14.35 -14.43
N ARG A 323 -9.50 15.57 -14.09
CA ARG A 323 -8.64 16.72 -13.75
C ARG A 323 -8.69 17.13 -12.27
N THR A 324 -9.75 16.80 -11.54
CA THR A 324 -9.89 17.09 -10.10
C THR A 324 -10.52 15.91 -9.38
N PHE A 325 -10.03 15.62 -8.18
CA PHE A 325 -10.19 14.33 -7.49
C PHE A 325 -10.71 14.50 -6.05
N PRO A 326 -11.13 13.41 -5.36
CA PRO A 326 -11.39 13.44 -3.92
C PRO A 326 -10.16 13.92 -3.13
N ALA A 327 -10.37 14.60 -2.01
CA ALA A 327 -9.30 15.24 -1.27
C ALA A 327 -9.55 15.30 0.24
N VAL A 328 -8.52 15.00 1.02
CA VAL A 328 -8.56 15.12 2.47
C VAL A 328 -8.65 16.61 2.87
N ARG A 329 -9.56 16.95 3.79
CA ARG A 329 -9.76 18.29 4.37
C ARG A 329 -10.04 18.17 5.86
N THR A 330 -9.58 19.15 6.64
CA THR A 330 -9.92 19.22 8.06
C THR A 330 -11.32 19.81 8.28
N THR A 331 -11.93 19.56 9.43
CA THR A 331 -13.27 20.09 9.75
C THR A 331 -13.37 21.61 9.61
N ALA A 332 -12.37 22.36 10.06
CA ALA A 332 -12.34 23.82 9.91
C ALA A 332 -12.34 24.25 8.43
N GLN A 333 -11.55 23.58 7.58
CA GLN A 333 -11.49 23.87 6.14
C GLN A 333 -12.81 23.54 5.44
N ILE A 334 -13.56 22.55 5.93
CA ILE A 334 -14.89 22.22 5.43
C ILE A 334 -15.89 23.32 5.83
N ALA A 335 -15.82 23.87 7.04
CA ALA A 335 -16.63 25.02 7.46
C ALA A 335 -16.37 26.25 6.54
N ASP A 336 -15.11 26.65 6.39
CA ASP A 336 -14.71 27.81 5.57
C ASP A 336 -15.13 27.69 4.09
N THR A 337 -15.23 26.46 3.58
CA THR A 337 -15.43 26.18 2.16
C THR A 337 -16.68 25.37 1.83
N LEU A 338 -17.62 25.29 2.78
CA LEU A 338 -18.85 24.48 2.73
C LEU A 338 -19.73 24.74 1.50
N ARG A 339 -19.79 26.00 1.05
CA ARG A 339 -20.62 26.45 -0.08
C ARG A 339 -19.75 27.10 -1.15
N CYS A 340 -20.08 26.84 -2.41
CA CYS A 340 -19.37 27.44 -3.53
C CYS A 340 -19.71 28.93 -3.70
N GLU A 341 -18.72 29.75 -4.03
CA GLU A 341 -18.83 31.21 -4.19
C GLU A 341 -19.63 31.66 -5.43
N THR A 342 -19.96 30.73 -6.33
CA THR A 342 -20.81 31.01 -7.49
C THR A 342 -22.25 31.36 -7.08
N ALA A 343 -22.94 32.11 -7.94
CA ALA A 343 -24.22 32.79 -7.68
C ALA A 343 -25.43 31.92 -7.25
N GLY A 344 -25.25 30.62 -6.99
CA GLY A 344 -26.25 29.72 -6.40
C GLY A 344 -25.91 29.19 -4.99
N ARG A 345 -24.76 29.54 -4.39
CA ARG A 345 -24.32 29.12 -3.03
C ARG A 345 -24.55 27.62 -2.69
N GLY A 346 -24.39 26.76 -3.71
CA GLY A 346 -24.61 25.32 -3.59
C GLY A 346 -23.54 24.63 -2.74
N LEU A 347 -23.90 23.50 -2.13
CA LEU A 347 -23.01 22.70 -1.30
C LEU A 347 -21.78 22.24 -2.09
N ASN A 348 -20.61 22.37 -1.47
CA ASN A 348 -19.32 22.06 -2.05
C ASN A 348 -18.91 20.61 -1.76
N HIS A 349 -18.96 20.18 -0.50
CA HIS A 349 -18.34 18.93 -0.04
C HIS A 349 -19.30 17.74 -0.01
N SER A 350 -18.78 16.56 -0.34
CA SER A 350 -19.42 15.27 -0.03
C SER A 350 -18.37 14.23 0.38
N ILE A 351 -18.76 13.30 1.24
CA ILE A 351 -17.96 12.11 1.60
C ILE A 351 -18.59 10.89 0.93
N ASN A 352 -17.76 9.96 0.46
CA ASN A 352 -18.25 8.72 -0.13
C ASN A 352 -18.66 7.73 0.97
N ASN A 353 -19.72 6.97 0.74
CA ASN A 353 -20.22 6.03 1.73
C ASN A 353 -19.23 4.86 1.90
N ALA A 354 -19.29 4.21 3.06
CA ALA A 354 -18.70 2.89 3.26
C ALA A 354 -19.27 1.88 2.23
N LYS A 355 -18.50 0.84 1.93
CA LYS A 355 -19.06 -0.37 1.31
C LYS A 355 -20.04 -1.07 2.30
N PRO A 356 -20.89 -1.99 1.82
CA PRO A 356 -21.62 -2.91 2.71
C PRO A 356 -20.64 -3.61 3.67
N LEU A 357 -21.06 -3.85 4.92
CA LEU A 357 -20.20 -4.57 5.87
C LEU A 357 -19.95 -6.01 5.37
N ASP A 358 -18.68 -6.39 5.24
CA ASP A 358 -18.22 -7.72 4.80
C ASP A 358 -18.02 -8.58 6.05
N LEU A 359 -19.11 -9.24 6.47
CA LEU A 359 -19.23 -9.99 7.72
C LEU A 359 -19.61 -11.45 7.43
N PRO A 360 -19.20 -12.41 8.28
CA PRO A 360 -19.50 -13.83 8.09
C PRO A 360 -21.00 -14.13 8.22
N GLU A 361 -21.40 -15.24 7.63
CA GLU A 361 -22.76 -15.77 7.76
C GLU A 361 -23.01 -16.27 9.20
N ARG A 362 -24.14 -15.90 9.80
CA ARG A 362 -24.54 -16.34 11.16
C ARG A 362 -25.66 -17.38 11.09
N ASP A 363 -25.71 -18.30 12.06
CA ASP A 363 -26.84 -19.22 12.24
C ASP A 363 -28.01 -18.46 12.89
N LEU A 364 -29.01 -18.10 12.09
CA LEU A 364 -30.10 -17.20 12.49
C LEU A 364 -31.38 -18.00 12.85
N PRO A 365 -31.94 -17.86 14.07
CA PRO A 365 -33.08 -18.68 14.53
C PRO A 365 -34.35 -18.58 13.68
N LEU A 366 -34.50 -17.54 12.86
CA LEU A 366 -35.49 -17.44 11.79
C LEU A 366 -34.79 -17.00 10.48
N PRO A 367 -35.20 -17.56 9.33
CA PRO A 367 -34.72 -17.09 8.03
C PRO A 367 -34.95 -15.59 7.84
N PRO A 368 -33.99 -14.84 7.26
CA PRO A 368 -34.00 -13.38 7.33
C PRO A 368 -35.20 -12.73 6.62
N TYR A 369 -35.62 -13.21 5.44
CA TYR A 369 -36.74 -12.61 4.71
C TYR A 369 -38.05 -12.80 5.47
N THR A 370 -38.32 -14.01 5.97
CA THR A 370 -39.47 -14.35 6.82
C THR A 370 -39.48 -13.53 8.11
N PHE A 371 -38.32 -13.29 8.73
CA PHE A 371 -38.22 -12.43 9.90
C PHE A 371 -38.54 -10.97 9.54
N GLY A 372 -38.07 -10.46 8.40
CA GLY A 372 -38.40 -9.13 7.88
C GLY A 372 -39.89 -8.94 7.58
N VAL A 373 -40.53 -9.95 6.97
CA VAL A 373 -41.99 -10.00 6.73
C VAL A 373 -42.77 -9.88 8.04
N TRP A 374 -42.33 -10.59 9.09
CA TRP A 374 -42.95 -10.47 10.42
C TRP A 374 -42.63 -9.12 11.11
N LEU A 375 -41.44 -8.56 10.94
CA LEU A 375 -41.13 -7.24 11.47
C LEU A 375 -41.95 -6.12 10.82
N GLY A 376 -42.24 -6.20 9.53
CA GLY A 376 -43.17 -5.30 8.84
C GLY A 376 -44.62 -5.50 9.30
N ASP A 377 -45.36 -6.41 8.65
CA ASP A 377 -46.81 -6.63 8.89
C ASP A 377 -47.13 -7.84 9.78
N GLY A 378 -46.16 -8.28 10.60
CA GLY A 378 -46.41 -9.25 11.66
C GLY A 378 -47.20 -8.68 12.84
N HIS A 379 -47.98 -9.53 13.52
CA HIS A 379 -48.66 -9.18 14.76
C HIS A 379 -47.66 -9.25 15.92
N SER A 380 -47.42 -8.15 16.64
CA SER A 380 -46.40 -8.07 17.70
C SER A 380 -46.52 -9.11 18.83
N ALA A 381 -47.71 -9.67 19.05
CA ALA A 381 -47.98 -10.65 20.10
C ALA A 381 -47.97 -12.13 19.64
N SER A 382 -47.70 -12.44 18.36
CA SER A 382 -47.75 -13.84 17.86
C SER A 382 -47.04 -14.04 16.51
N ALA A 383 -46.72 -15.30 16.19
CA ALA A 383 -46.18 -15.74 14.89
C ALA A 383 -47.24 -15.69 13.75
N ARG A 384 -47.72 -14.49 13.45
CA ARG A 384 -48.73 -14.20 12.42
C ARG A 384 -48.34 -12.94 11.67
N PHE A 385 -48.73 -12.85 10.40
CA PHE A 385 -48.59 -11.65 9.58
C PHE A 385 -49.83 -11.42 8.71
N THR A 386 -49.99 -10.20 8.22
CA THR A 386 -50.99 -9.85 7.21
C THR A 386 -50.32 -9.78 5.83
N SER A 387 -51.00 -10.24 4.78
CA SER A 387 -50.58 -10.00 3.39
C SER A 387 -51.78 -10.08 2.45
N ALA A 388 -51.77 -9.25 1.40
CA ALA A 388 -52.63 -9.39 0.23
C ALA A 388 -51.86 -9.97 -0.99
N ASP A 389 -50.53 -10.07 -0.90
CA ASP A 389 -49.64 -10.53 -1.96
C ASP A 389 -49.29 -12.01 -1.75
N PRO A 390 -49.71 -12.95 -2.65
CA PRO A 390 -49.40 -14.37 -2.53
C PRO A 390 -47.91 -14.70 -2.70
N GLU A 391 -47.17 -13.85 -3.43
CA GLU A 391 -45.71 -13.96 -3.60
C GLU A 391 -44.98 -14.03 -2.25
N ILE A 392 -45.37 -13.22 -1.25
CA ILE A 392 -44.76 -13.25 0.09
C ILE A 392 -44.94 -14.61 0.76
N VAL A 393 -46.09 -15.27 0.57
CA VAL A 393 -46.36 -16.60 1.12
C VAL A 393 -45.39 -17.62 0.51
N TRP A 394 -45.24 -17.61 -0.81
CA TRP A 394 -44.33 -18.51 -1.51
C TRP A 394 -42.86 -18.30 -1.09
N TYR A 395 -42.41 -17.05 -0.96
CA TYR A 395 -41.04 -16.74 -0.52
C TYR A 395 -40.73 -17.17 0.92
N VAL A 396 -41.73 -17.16 1.81
CA VAL A 396 -41.60 -17.69 3.19
C VAL A 396 -41.57 -19.24 3.19
N GLU A 397 -42.32 -19.88 2.28
CA GLU A 397 -42.31 -21.34 2.13
C GLU A 397 -41.03 -21.87 1.47
N GLU A 398 -40.40 -21.08 0.60
CA GLU A 398 -39.07 -21.34 0.03
C GLU A 398 -37.94 -21.25 1.08
N GLU A 399 -38.03 -20.34 2.05
CA GLU A 399 -37.19 -20.32 3.25
C GLU A 399 -37.52 -21.47 4.25
N GLY A 400 -38.48 -22.33 3.92
CA GLY A 400 -38.74 -23.59 4.62
C GLY A 400 -39.77 -23.53 5.75
N LEU A 401 -40.44 -22.41 5.99
CA LEU A 401 -41.56 -22.33 6.97
C LEU A 401 -42.89 -22.62 6.31
N THR A 402 -43.78 -23.37 6.97
CA THR A 402 -45.15 -23.59 6.49
C THR A 402 -46.05 -22.41 6.83
N VAL A 403 -46.77 -21.87 5.84
CA VAL A 403 -47.73 -20.78 6.06
C VAL A 403 -49.15 -21.34 6.13
N ILE A 404 -49.89 -20.99 7.18
CA ILE A 404 -51.28 -21.45 7.38
C ILE A 404 -52.22 -20.22 7.33
N PRO A 405 -53.08 -20.08 6.31
CA PRO A 405 -54.10 -19.04 6.22
C PRO A 405 -55.11 -19.08 7.38
N ARG A 406 -55.59 -17.91 7.80
CA ARG A 406 -56.47 -17.69 8.97
C ARG A 406 -57.53 -16.60 8.67
N GLY A 407 -58.19 -16.74 7.53
CA GLY A 407 -59.06 -15.73 6.93
C GLY A 407 -58.34 -14.97 5.81
N ASP A 408 -59.08 -14.09 5.14
CA ASP A 408 -58.80 -13.58 3.78
C ASP A 408 -57.41 -12.96 3.55
N LEU A 409 -56.82 -12.36 4.60
CA LEU A 409 -55.53 -11.65 4.54
C LEU A 409 -54.55 -12.05 5.65
N ARG A 410 -54.90 -13.00 6.53
CA ARG A 410 -54.10 -13.31 7.73
C ARG A 410 -53.41 -14.65 7.61
N CYS A 411 -52.10 -14.67 7.85
CA CYS A 411 -51.26 -15.87 7.79
C CYS A 411 -50.67 -16.18 9.17
N SER A 412 -50.47 -17.47 9.46
CA SER A 412 -49.78 -17.95 10.67
C SER A 412 -48.58 -18.80 10.28
N LEU A 413 -47.42 -18.49 10.86
CA LEU A 413 -46.14 -19.14 10.57
C LEU A 413 -45.98 -20.42 11.41
N ARG A 414 -45.44 -21.48 10.82
CA ARG A 414 -45.14 -22.74 11.52
C ARG A 414 -43.82 -23.31 11.00
N LEU A 415 -43.02 -23.91 11.90
CA LEU A 415 -41.89 -24.73 11.48
C LEU A 415 -42.37 -26.00 10.74
N PRO A 416 -41.59 -26.52 9.77
CA PRO A 416 -41.92 -27.75 9.07
C PRO A 416 -41.95 -28.95 10.04
N ALA A 417 -42.74 -29.98 9.71
CA ALA A 417 -42.99 -31.10 10.60
C ALA A 417 -41.85 -32.14 10.57
N ASN A 418 -40.73 -31.85 11.24
CA ASN A 418 -39.57 -32.74 11.35
C ASN A 418 -39.16 -32.96 12.83
N PRO A 419 -39.03 -34.21 13.34
CA PRO A 419 -38.88 -34.47 14.78
C PRO A 419 -37.57 -34.00 15.44
N ALA A 420 -36.52 -33.69 14.66
CA ALA A 420 -35.19 -33.42 15.21
C ALA A 420 -35.07 -32.08 15.97
N VAL A 421 -35.92 -31.09 15.67
CA VAL A 421 -35.88 -29.76 16.31
C VAL A 421 -36.88 -29.71 17.47
N GLY A 422 -36.41 -30.02 18.68
CA GLY A 422 -37.26 -30.22 19.85
C GLY A 422 -38.18 -29.03 20.20
N HIS A 423 -39.48 -29.20 19.92
CA HIS A 423 -40.63 -28.44 20.46
C HIS A 423 -40.59 -26.90 20.45
N ARG A 424 -39.77 -26.25 19.62
CA ARG A 424 -39.83 -24.79 19.42
C ARG A 424 -40.92 -24.44 18.42
N THR A 425 -41.91 -23.63 18.82
CA THR A 425 -42.80 -22.95 17.87
C THR A 425 -42.15 -21.67 17.36
N VAL A 426 -42.67 -21.08 16.27
CA VAL A 426 -42.22 -19.76 15.81
C VAL A 426 -42.45 -18.70 16.90
N ASP A 427 -43.56 -18.77 17.66
CA ASP A 427 -43.78 -17.92 18.84
C ASP A 427 -42.73 -18.11 19.94
N ALA A 428 -42.18 -19.34 20.10
CA ALA A 428 -41.11 -19.59 21.06
C ALA A 428 -39.77 -18.99 20.59
N ILE A 429 -39.49 -19.01 19.28
CA ILE A 429 -38.30 -18.37 18.70
C ILE A 429 -38.41 -16.84 18.80
N LEU A 430 -39.54 -16.26 18.39
CA LEU A 430 -39.79 -14.81 18.54
C LEU A 430 -39.74 -14.35 20.01
N ARG A 431 -40.11 -15.22 20.96
CA ARG A 431 -39.94 -14.95 22.40
C ARG A 431 -38.48 -15.03 22.84
N ALA A 432 -37.72 -16.00 22.34
CA ALA A 432 -36.29 -16.15 22.64
C ALA A 432 -35.45 -15.00 22.07
N LEU A 433 -35.83 -14.49 20.89
CA LEU A 433 -35.27 -13.27 20.30
C LEU A 433 -35.73 -11.97 21.01
N GLY A 434 -36.63 -12.05 21.99
CA GLY A 434 -37.12 -10.89 22.74
C GLY A 434 -38.06 -9.95 21.97
N VAL A 435 -38.44 -10.27 20.73
CA VAL A 435 -39.16 -9.34 19.83
C VAL A 435 -40.68 -9.35 19.99
N LEU A 436 -41.25 -10.31 20.72
CA LEU A 436 -42.69 -10.30 21.02
C LEU A 436 -43.03 -9.16 21.99
N GLY A 437 -44.00 -8.34 21.62
CA GLY A 437 -44.38 -7.12 22.35
C GLY A 437 -43.55 -5.90 21.93
N ASP A 438 -42.23 -6.04 21.75
CA ASP A 438 -41.32 -5.00 21.29
C ASP A 438 -40.60 -5.41 19.99
N LYS A 439 -41.18 -5.08 18.83
CA LYS A 439 -40.56 -5.34 17.53
C LYS A 439 -39.24 -4.57 17.40
N HIS A 440 -38.15 -5.29 17.19
CA HIS A 440 -36.81 -4.76 16.97
C HIS A 440 -35.98 -5.75 16.15
N ILE A 441 -34.82 -5.35 15.65
CA ILE A 441 -33.86 -6.24 14.98
C ILE A 441 -32.74 -6.61 15.97
N PRO A 442 -32.55 -7.89 16.33
CA PRO A 442 -31.44 -8.30 17.18
C PRO A 442 -30.07 -8.10 16.50
N VAL A 443 -29.01 -7.86 17.28
CA VAL A 443 -27.70 -7.51 16.74
C VAL A 443 -27.09 -8.58 15.84
N ASP A 444 -27.39 -9.87 16.07
CA ASP A 444 -27.00 -10.96 15.17
C ASP A 444 -27.51 -10.79 13.74
N TYR A 445 -28.70 -10.23 13.55
CA TYR A 445 -29.22 -9.92 12.22
C TYR A 445 -28.59 -8.64 11.65
N LEU A 446 -28.25 -7.66 12.50
CA LEU A 446 -27.52 -6.44 12.10
C LEU A 446 -26.02 -6.68 11.83
N ARG A 447 -25.48 -7.84 12.24
CA ARG A 447 -24.09 -8.28 12.03
C ARG A 447 -24.00 -9.65 11.33
N ALA A 448 -25.06 -10.03 10.65
CA ALA A 448 -25.12 -11.14 9.71
C ALA A 448 -24.38 -10.79 8.39
N SER A 449 -24.24 -11.78 7.50
CA SER A 449 -23.64 -11.55 6.18
C SER A 449 -24.45 -10.55 5.33
N GLU A 450 -23.83 -10.01 4.30
CA GLU A 450 -24.49 -9.05 3.40
C GLU A 450 -25.75 -9.64 2.75
N SER A 451 -25.70 -10.91 2.33
CA SER A 451 -26.85 -11.63 1.77
C SER A 451 -27.99 -11.79 2.78
N GLN A 452 -27.69 -12.18 4.02
CA GLN A 452 -28.68 -12.30 5.10
C GLN A 452 -29.33 -10.94 5.43
N ARG A 453 -28.54 -9.86 5.50
CA ARG A 453 -29.06 -8.50 5.73
C ARG A 453 -29.89 -7.96 4.55
N ARG A 454 -29.50 -8.25 3.30
CA ARG A 454 -30.30 -7.93 2.11
C ARG A 454 -31.65 -8.66 2.11
N ALA A 455 -31.67 -9.94 2.45
CA ALA A 455 -32.90 -10.73 2.57
C ALA A 455 -33.83 -10.18 3.67
N LEU A 456 -33.30 -9.83 4.84
CA LEU A 456 -34.04 -9.17 5.92
C LEU A 456 -34.68 -7.85 5.48
N LEU A 457 -33.89 -6.99 4.81
CA LEU A 457 -34.37 -5.72 4.30
C LEU A 457 -35.46 -5.92 3.24
N ALA A 458 -35.32 -6.91 2.35
CA ALA A 458 -36.34 -7.22 1.35
C ALA A 458 -37.67 -7.67 2.01
N GLY A 459 -37.65 -8.46 3.07
CA GLY A 459 -38.88 -8.85 3.79
C GLY A 459 -39.60 -7.68 4.47
N LEU A 460 -38.83 -6.76 5.08
CA LEU A 460 -39.33 -5.50 5.64
C LEU A 460 -39.96 -4.61 4.56
N LEU A 461 -39.35 -4.53 3.38
CA LEU A 461 -39.77 -3.65 2.30
C LEU A 461 -40.90 -4.23 1.44
N ASP A 462 -40.96 -5.54 1.27
CA ASP A 462 -42.06 -6.22 0.59
C ASP A 462 -43.37 -6.13 1.38
N THR A 463 -43.29 -6.11 2.70
CA THR A 463 -44.46 -5.80 3.56
C THR A 463 -44.68 -4.29 3.69
N GLY A 464 -43.85 -3.59 4.49
CA GLY A 464 -44.06 -2.17 4.86
C GLY A 464 -43.39 -1.12 3.97
N GLY A 465 -42.58 -1.52 2.99
CA GLY A 465 -41.86 -0.60 2.10
C GLY A 465 -42.68 -0.12 0.91
N THR A 466 -42.35 1.08 0.42
CA THR A 466 -43.00 1.75 -0.73
C THR A 466 -41.95 2.37 -1.65
N VAL A 467 -42.28 2.47 -2.94
CA VAL A 467 -41.44 3.11 -3.97
C VAL A 467 -42.04 4.47 -4.30
N CYS A 468 -41.28 5.55 -4.09
CA CYS A 468 -41.68 6.89 -4.50
C CYS A 468 -41.61 7.06 -6.03
N THR A 469 -42.33 8.06 -6.55
CA THR A 469 -42.23 8.52 -7.96
C THR A 469 -40.85 9.08 -8.34
N THR A 470 -39.94 9.16 -7.38
CA THR A 470 -38.53 9.56 -7.56
C THR A 470 -37.57 8.37 -7.65
N GLY A 471 -38.04 7.14 -7.47
CA GLY A 471 -37.21 5.93 -7.30
C GLY A 471 -36.81 5.66 -5.85
N ALA A 472 -36.86 6.67 -4.97
CA ALA A 472 -36.51 6.51 -3.56
C ALA A 472 -37.42 5.49 -2.84
N VAL A 473 -36.82 4.71 -1.94
CA VAL A 473 -37.50 3.73 -1.11
C VAL A 473 -37.89 4.36 0.21
N GLN A 474 -39.14 4.18 0.62
CA GLN A 474 -39.66 4.63 1.91
C GLN A 474 -40.24 3.49 2.74
N PHE A 475 -39.81 3.42 4.00
CA PHE A 475 -40.35 2.52 5.03
C PHE A 475 -40.82 3.37 6.21
N SER A 476 -42.04 3.15 6.70
CA SER A 476 -42.64 3.98 7.75
C SER A 476 -43.26 3.13 8.85
N VAL A 477 -42.82 3.34 10.09
CA VAL A 477 -43.30 2.61 11.28
C VAL A 477 -43.52 3.56 12.46
N THR A 478 -44.36 3.19 13.41
CA THR A 478 -44.56 3.95 14.66
C THR A 478 -43.66 3.48 15.81
N ASN A 479 -43.09 2.28 15.74
CA ASN A 479 -42.08 1.85 16.71
C ASN A 479 -40.74 2.52 16.40
N GLN A 480 -40.28 3.39 17.31
CA GLN A 480 -39.00 4.09 17.23
C GLN A 480 -37.80 3.15 17.18
N ARG A 481 -37.80 2.06 17.96
CA ARG A 481 -36.69 1.10 18.02
C ARG A 481 -36.52 0.41 16.67
N LEU A 482 -37.60 -0.17 16.14
CA LEU A 482 -37.60 -0.78 14.80
C LEU A 482 -37.16 0.22 13.70
N ALA A 483 -37.48 1.51 13.82
CA ALA A 483 -36.99 2.52 12.89
C ALA A 483 -35.48 2.76 12.99
N MET A 484 -34.90 2.80 14.20
CA MET A 484 -33.45 2.95 14.39
C MET A 484 -32.70 1.69 13.95
N ASP A 485 -33.20 0.50 14.29
CA ASP A 485 -32.58 -0.75 13.86
C ASP A 485 -32.63 -0.90 12.33
N THR A 486 -33.73 -0.48 11.69
CA THR A 486 -33.87 -0.49 10.22
C THR A 486 -33.02 0.58 9.56
N TYR A 487 -32.79 1.73 10.20
CA TYR A 487 -31.79 2.72 9.77
C TYR A 487 -30.40 2.09 9.73
N GLU A 488 -29.99 1.43 10.81
CA GLU A 488 -28.70 0.73 10.90
C GLU A 488 -28.58 -0.38 9.85
N LEU A 489 -29.62 -1.20 9.66
CA LEU A 489 -29.64 -2.22 8.62
C LEU A 489 -29.37 -1.62 7.22
N VAL A 490 -30.06 -0.53 6.87
CA VAL A 490 -29.91 0.17 5.59
C VAL A 490 -28.51 0.79 5.44
N VAL A 491 -27.98 1.44 6.48
CA VAL A 491 -26.62 2.02 6.49
C VAL A 491 -25.53 0.94 6.38
N SER A 492 -25.71 -0.21 7.05
CA SER A 492 -24.77 -1.35 7.01
C SER A 492 -24.64 -2.00 5.62
N LEU A 493 -25.55 -1.67 4.69
CA LEU A 493 -25.51 -2.06 3.29
C LEU A 493 -24.92 -0.94 2.38
N GLY A 494 -24.23 0.04 2.97
CA GLY A 494 -23.59 1.17 2.26
C GLY A 494 -24.55 2.26 1.78
N TYR A 495 -25.86 2.14 2.05
CA TYR A 495 -26.86 3.07 1.55
C TYR A 495 -26.96 4.34 2.41
N ARG A 496 -27.06 5.50 1.77
CA ARG A 496 -27.39 6.74 2.47
C ARG A 496 -28.88 6.77 2.82
N CYS A 497 -29.21 6.54 4.09
CA CYS A 497 -30.56 6.65 4.64
C CYS A 497 -30.76 8.00 5.35
N SER A 498 -31.93 8.62 5.20
CA SER A 498 -32.40 9.70 6.07
C SER A 498 -33.61 9.27 6.87
N LEU A 499 -33.71 9.73 8.13
CA LEU A 499 -34.82 9.48 9.03
C LEU A 499 -35.61 10.77 9.26
N THR A 500 -36.93 10.70 9.13
CA THR A 500 -37.84 11.84 9.37
C THR A 500 -38.98 11.42 10.28
N THR A 501 -39.52 12.36 11.07
CA THR A 501 -40.64 12.11 11.98
C THR A 501 -41.86 12.94 11.64
N ARG A 502 -43.05 12.39 11.88
CA ARG A 502 -44.34 13.06 11.68
C ARG A 502 -45.32 12.67 12.78
N LYS A 503 -46.07 13.61 13.35
CA LYS A 503 -47.19 13.28 14.24
C LYS A 503 -48.33 12.62 13.46
N VAL A 504 -48.91 11.57 14.04
CA VAL A 504 -50.02 10.77 13.49
C VAL A 504 -51.05 10.48 14.59
N GLU A 505 -52.24 10.03 14.22
CA GLU A 505 -53.28 9.64 15.19
C GLU A 505 -52.93 8.31 15.88
N GLY A 506 -52.29 8.40 17.04
CA GLY A 506 -51.97 7.28 17.91
C GLY A 506 -52.96 7.09 19.05
N ARG A 507 -52.90 5.91 19.70
CA ARG A 507 -53.66 5.60 20.94
C ARG A 507 -52.96 6.09 22.22
N GLY A 508 -51.79 6.72 22.08
CA GLY A 508 -50.89 7.15 23.14
C GLY A 508 -49.54 7.57 22.54
N GLU A 509 -48.75 8.35 23.27
CA GLU A 509 -47.61 9.12 22.76
C GLU A 509 -46.63 8.33 21.86
N LEU A 510 -46.19 7.14 22.30
CA LEU A 510 -45.30 6.24 21.53
C LEU A 510 -45.88 5.76 20.19
N SER A 511 -47.20 5.85 20.00
CA SER A 511 -47.89 5.51 18.74
C SER A 511 -48.34 6.74 17.94
N SER A 512 -48.18 7.94 18.50
CA SER A 512 -48.59 9.22 17.87
C SER A 512 -47.47 9.87 17.05
N THR A 513 -46.34 9.18 16.86
CA THR A 513 -45.23 9.58 15.98
C THR A 513 -44.95 8.45 15.00
N ALA A 514 -44.97 8.78 13.70
CA ALA A 514 -44.46 7.92 12.64
C ALA A 514 -43.02 8.31 12.30
N TYR A 515 -42.18 7.30 12.14
CA TYR A 515 -40.77 7.37 11.75
C TYR A 515 -40.66 6.87 10.31
N THR A 516 -40.36 7.79 9.39
CA THR A 516 -40.24 7.52 7.96
C THR A 516 -38.78 7.55 7.55
N LEU A 517 -38.25 6.37 7.24
CA LEU A 517 -36.95 6.17 6.61
C LEU A 517 -37.07 6.40 5.11
N THR A 518 -36.15 7.16 4.53
CA THR A 518 -36.03 7.35 3.08
C THR A 518 -34.60 7.08 2.64
N PHE A 519 -34.41 6.13 1.74
CA PHE A 519 -33.10 5.86 1.13
C PHE A 519 -33.24 5.65 -0.38
N SER A 520 -32.13 5.45 -1.08
CA SER A 520 -32.14 5.19 -2.53
C SER A 520 -30.90 4.39 -2.93
N THR A 521 -31.07 3.39 -3.78
CA THR A 521 -30.03 2.47 -4.25
C THR A 521 -30.37 1.94 -5.63
N GLU A 522 -29.38 1.44 -6.37
CA GLU A 522 -29.58 0.74 -7.65
C GLU A 522 -29.88 -0.76 -7.45
N ASP A 523 -29.60 -1.28 -6.26
CA ASP A 523 -29.73 -2.69 -5.92
C ASP A 523 -31.20 -3.17 -5.86
N GLU A 524 -31.42 -4.47 -6.14
CA GLU A 524 -32.74 -5.09 -6.01
C GLU A 524 -33.06 -5.36 -4.52
N VAL A 525 -33.65 -4.38 -3.84
CA VAL A 525 -34.06 -4.42 -2.43
C VAL A 525 -35.53 -4.83 -2.18
N PHE A 526 -36.23 -5.28 -3.22
CA PHE A 526 -37.58 -5.85 -3.14
C PHE A 526 -37.59 -7.23 -3.79
N ARG A 527 -38.30 -8.19 -3.21
CA ARG A 527 -38.52 -9.52 -3.82
C ARG A 527 -39.83 -9.54 -4.60
N LEU A 528 -40.87 -8.87 -4.10
CA LEU A 528 -42.16 -8.69 -4.78
C LEU A 528 -41.99 -8.08 -6.18
N GLU A 529 -42.48 -8.77 -7.20
CA GLU A 529 -42.25 -8.41 -8.60
C GLU A 529 -42.80 -7.01 -8.90
N ARG A 530 -44.01 -6.70 -8.42
CA ARG A 530 -44.62 -5.37 -8.59
C ARG A 530 -43.80 -4.24 -7.98
N LYS A 531 -43.14 -4.45 -6.84
CA LYS A 531 -42.32 -3.40 -6.18
C LYS A 531 -40.94 -3.31 -6.84
N ARG A 532 -40.36 -4.45 -7.20
CA ARG A 532 -39.08 -4.59 -7.91
C ARG A 532 -39.13 -3.89 -9.28
N LEU A 533 -40.18 -4.13 -10.07
CA LEU A 533 -40.38 -3.48 -11.36
C LEU A 533 -40.57 -1.96 -11.22
N LEU A 534 -41.41 -1.49 -10.29
CA LEU A 534 -41.61 -0.05 -10.04
C LEU A 534 -40.31 0.65 -9.58
N HIS A 535 -39.52 0.01 -8.71
CA HIS A 535 -38.21 0.54 -8.30
C HIS A 535 -37.26 0.68 -9.51
N LYS A 536 -37.18 -0.38 -10.33
CA LYS A 536 -36.34 -0.46 -11.53
C LYS A 536 -36.76 0.51 -12.63
N GLU A 537 -38.06 0.76 -12.79
CA GLU A 537 -38.62 1.75 -13.72
C GLU A 537 -38.34 3.18 -13.25
N HIS A 538 -38.64 3.52 -11.99
CA HIS A 538 -38.44 4.87 -11.47
C HIS A 538 -36.96 5.25 -11.33
N ASN A 539 -36.06 4.31 -10.95
CA ASN A 539 -34.61 4.58 -10.86
C ASN A 539 -33.97 4.90 -12.21
N ARG A 540 -34.42 4.24 -13.30
CA ARG A 540 -33.92 4.48 -14.68
C ARG A 540 -34.03 5.94 -15.14
N ALA A 541 -34.83 6.76 -14.46
CA ALA A 541 -35.02 8.16 -14.83
C ALA A 541 -33.93 9.14 -14.32
N LYS A 542 -33.18 8.84 -13.23
CA LYS A 542 -32.38 9.89 -12.53
C LYS A 542 -31.09 9.43 -11.83
N ASN A 543 -29.95 9.68 -12.48
CA ASN A 543 -28.60 9.92 -11.91
C ASN A 543 -28.10 8.97 -10.80
N ALA A 544 -27.43 7.88 -11.21
CA ALA A 544 -26.61 6.97 -10.39
C ALA A 544 -25.70 7.66 -9.34
N GLU A 545 -25.15 8.82 -9.71
CA GLU A 545 -24.15 9.60 -8.98
C GLU A 545 -24.64 10.28 -7.70
N ARG A 546 -25.77 9.81 -7.14
CA ARG A 546 -26.38 10.27 -5.90
C ARG A 546 -26.49 9.18 -4.84
N PHE A 547 -26.15 7.93 -5.13
CA PHE A 547 -26.32 6.82 -4.19
C PHE A 547 -25.09 6.62 -3.30
N GLY A 548 -23.88 6.58 -3.87
CA GLY A 548 -22.62 6.28 -3.17
C GLY A 548 -21.97 7.40 -2.35
N SER A 549 -22.62 8.56 -2.14
CA SER A 549 -22.03 9.66 -1.35
C SER A 549 -23.06 10.53 -0.62
N ARG A 550 -22.62 11.21 0.43
CA ARG A 550 -23.41 12.13 1.27
C ARG A 550 -22.78 13.51 1.31
N TYR A 551 -23.58 14.55 1.17
CA TYR A 551 -23.11 15.94 1.18
C TYR A 551 -22.97 16.44 2.61
N ILE A 552 -22.01 17.34 2.85
CA ILE A 552 -21.96 18.10 4.10
C ILE A 552 -22.86 19.33 3.91
N VAL A 553 -23.82 19.54 4.81
CA VAL A 553 -24.86 20.58 4.68
C VAL A 553 -24.61 21.79 5.58
N ASP A 554 -24.01 21.55 6.75
CA ASP A 554 -23.60 22.56 7.73
C ASP A 554 -22.34 22.11 8.48
N VAL A 555 -21.57 23.06 8.99
CA VAL A 555 -20.46 22.82 9.93
C VAL A 555 -20.42 23.96 10.94
N ARG A 556 -20.88 23.70 12.16
CA ARG A 556 -21.06 24.72 13.20
C ARG A 556 -19.99 24.59 14.29
N PRO A 557 -19.27 25.67 14.67
CA PRO A 557 -18.36 25.62 15.81
C PRO A 557 -19.18 25.41 17.10
N VAL A 558 -18.70 24.54 17.98
CA VAL A 558 -19.32 24.20 19.27
C VAL A 558 -18.32 24.42 20.42
N PRO A 559 -18.77 24.52 21.68
CA PRO A 559 -17.87 24.50 22.84
C PRO A 559 -16.92 23.29 22.78
N SER A 560 -15.71 23.43 23.33
CA SER A 560 -14.77 22.33 23.36
C SER A 560 -15.36 21.14 24.13
N VAL A 561 -15.35 19.97 23.50
CA VAL A 561 -15.69 18.70 24.14
C VAL A 561 -14.42 17.84 24.27
N PRO A 562 -14.38 16.89 25.21
CA PRO A 562 -13.29 15.91 25.24
C PRO A 562 -13.30 15.10 23.94
N VAL A 563 -12.14 15.01 23.27
CA VAL A 563 -11.97 14.30 21.99
C VAL A 563 -10.83 13.27 22.08
N ARG A 564 -10.92 12.20 21.30
CA ARG A 564 -9.94 11.11 21.24
C ARG A 564 -9.84 10.59 19.80
N CYS A 565 -8.70 9.99 19.49
CA CYS A 565 -8.38 9.39 18.20
C CYS A 565 -8.03 7.91 18.39
N VAL A 566 -8.49 7.05 17.48
CA VAL A 566 -8.02 5.68 17.30
C VAL A 566 -7.40 5.45 15.91
N GLU A 567 -6.66 4.35 15.80
CA GLU A 567 -5.98 3.89 14.60
C GLU A 567 -6.20 2.39 14.41
N VAL A 568 -6.32 1.97 13.15
CA VAL A 568 -6.68 0.61 12.74
C VAL A 568 -5.67 0.05 11.73
N ASP A 569 -5.53 -1.27 11.69
CA ASP A 569 -4.51 -1.98 10.92
C ASP A 569 -4.87 -2.34 9.46
N ASN A 570 -5.90 -1.71 8.88
CA ASN A 570 -6.18 -1.79 7.45
C ASN A 570 -5.32 -0.80 6.64
N ALA A 571 -5.09 -1.11 5.36
CA ALA A 571 -4.16 -0.38 4.50
C ALA A 571 -4.56 1.08 4.21
N ASP A 572 -5.86 1.41 4.26
CA ASP A 572 -6.34 2.79 4.08
C ASP A 572 -6.27 3.61 5.39
N HIS A 573 -6.02 2.96 6.54
CA HIS A 573 -6.12 3.50 7.91
C HIS A 573 -7.45 4.22 8.24
N LEU A 574 -8.53 3.83 7.56
CA LEU A 574 -9.89 4.37 7.70
C LEU A 574 -10.77 3.41 8.52
N TYR A 575 -11.50 3.93 9.50
CA TYR A 575 -12.54 3.22 10.25
C TYR A 575 -13.89 3.94 10.17
N LEU A 576 -14.99 3.25 10.48
CA LEU A 576 -16.35 3.77 10.36
C LEU A 576 -16.83 4.45 11.66
N ALA A 577 -16.89 5.78 11.63
CA ALA A 577 -17.36 6.62 12.74
C ALA A 577 -18.80 7.15 12.54
N GLY A 578 -19.51 7.33 13.66
CA GLY A 578 -20.90 7.77 13.72
C GLY A 578 -21.90 6.67 13.36
N ALA A 579 -23.16 6.83 13.78
CA ALA A 579 -24.25 5.87 13.50
C ALA A 579 -24.50 5.66 11.99
N ALA A 580 -24.05 6.60 11.15
CA ALA A 580 -24.14 6.53 9.70
C ALA A 580 -22.85 6.06 8.99
N MET A 581 -21.81 5.68 9.74
CA MET A 581 -20.57 5.04 9.27
C MET A 581 -19.74 5.84 8.23
N VAL A 582 -18.77 6.64 8.70
CA VAL A 582 -18.00 7.63 7.90
C VAL A 582 -16.45 7.52 8.09
N PRO A 583 -15.58 7.68 7.05
CA PRO A 583 -14.12 7.36 7.12
C PRO A 583 -13.11 8.56 7.20
N THR A 584 -11.87 8.33 7.72
CA THR A 584 -10.90 9.39 8.21
C THR A 584 -9.37 9.07 8.06
N HIS A 585 -8.46 10.03 7.72
CA HIS A 585 -7.08 9.77 7.15
C HIS A 585 -5.84 10.51 7.79
N ASN A 586 -4.59 10.25 7.34
CA ASN A 586 -3.29 10.98 7.58
C ASN A 586 -2.19 10.48 6.57
N SER A 587 -0.89 10.86 6.42
CA SER A 587 0.05 11.81 7.05
C SER A 587 0.95 12.57 6.01
N THR A 588 2.31 12.58 6.09
CA THR A 588 3.23 13.43 5.24
C THR A 588 4.70 13.03 4.94
N LEU A 589 5.62 12.96 5.93
CA LEU A 589 6.99 13.57 5.81
C LEU A 589 7.86 13.25 4.57
N GLY A 590 8.38 12.01 4.39
CA GLY A 590 9.69 11.77 3.72
C GLY A 590 9.79 12.15 2.23
N LEU A 591 8.68 12.59 1.65
CA LEU A 591 8.61 13.38 0.42
C LEU A 591 9.55 14.60 0.41
N ASP A 592 9.79 15.28 1.54
CA ASP A 592 10.66 16.47 1.57
C ASP A 592 12.15 16.19 1.24
N PHE A 593 12.70 15.05 1.67
CA PHE A 593 14.07 14.65 1.30
C PHE A 593 14.17 14.36 -0.21
N ALA A 594 13.17 13.67 -0.78
CA ALA A 594 13.10 13.41 -2.22
C ALA A 594 12.95 14.70 -3.04
N ARG A 595 12.17 15.67 -2.53
CA ARG A 595 12.04 17.02 -3.10
C ARG A 595 13.38 17.76 -3.13
N SER A 596 14.11 17.80 -2.02
CA SER A 596 15.44 18.44 -1.97
C SER A 596 16.42 17.79 -2.95
N CYS A 597 16.50 16.46 -2.95
CA CYS A 597 17.38 15.68 -3.82
C CYS A 597 17.11 15.96 -5.31
N SER A 598 15.87 15.75 -5.78
CA SER A 598 15.57 15.77 -7.21
C SER A 598 15.08 17.10 -7.76
N VAL A 599 14.33 17.91 -7.00
CA VAL A 599 13.81 19.19 -7.52
C VAL A 599 14.85 20.30 -7.35
N THR A 600 15.43 20.44 -6.16
CA THR A 600 16.42 21.49 -5.87
C THR A 600 17.79 21.14 -6.43
N HIS A 601 18.30 19.93 -6.18
CA HIS A 601 19.68 19.54 -6.51
C HIS A 601 19.81 18.70 -7.79
N ARG A 602 18.69 18.41 -8.49
CA ARG A 602 18.64 17.62 -9.74
C ARG A 602 19.33 16.25 -9.65
N MET A 603 19.44 15.68 -8.45
CA MET A 603 19.97 14.33 -8.22
C MET A 603 18.85 13.28 -8.33
N THR A 604 19.13 12.13 -8.93
CA THR A 604 18.12 11.09 -9.17
C THR A 604 17.65 10.44 -7.86
N SER A 605 16.34 10.40 -7.62
CA SER A 605 15.76 9.70 -6.47
C SER A 605 14.51 8.88 -6.82
N VAL A 606 14.17 7.91 -5.96
CA VAL A 606 12.95 7.09 -6.09
C VAL A 606 12.20 7.00 -4.77
N ILE A 607 10.87 7.14 -4.84
CA ILE A 607 9.94 6.85 -3.73
C ILE A 607 9.19 5.56 -4.06
N PHE A 608 9.39 4.53 -3.25
CA PHE A 608 8.52 3.35 -3.21
C PHE A 608 7.45 3.59 -2.14
N SER A 609 6.22 3.86 -2.55
CA SER A 609 5.11 4.10 -1.63
C SER A 609 4.16 2.90 -1.59
N LEU A 610 3.89 2.45 -0.37
CA LEU A 610 3.02 1.34 -0.03
C LEU A 610 1.71 1.83 0.57
N GLU A 611 1.68 3.06 1.12
CA GLU A 611 0.48 3.72 1.66
C GLU A 611 -0.17 4.70 0.66
N MET A 612 0.62 5.44 -0.13
CA MET A 612 0.12 6.62 -0.88
C MET A 612 0.23 6.47 -2.40
N SER A 613 -0.86 6.77 -3.12
CA SER A 613 -0.85 6.81 -4.59
C SER A 613 0.11 7.88 -5.16
N ARG A 614 0.69 7.61 -6.33
CA ARG A 614 1.58 8.52 -7.06
C ARG A 614 0.98 9.91 -7.26
N THR A 615 -0.33 9.97 -7.50
CA THR A 615 -1.07 11.23 -7.73
C THR A 615 -1.11 12.08 -6.46
N GLU A 616 -1.24 11.46 -5.28
CA GLU A 616 -1.21 12.20 -4.02
C GLU A 616 0.21 12.69 -3.68
N ILE A 617 1.23 11.87 -3.92
CA ILE A 617 2.64 12.25 -3.79
C ILE A 617 2.97 13.46 -4.68
N VAL A 618 2.58 13.43 -5.96
CA VAL A 618 2.77 14.56 -6.88
C VAL A 618 2.00 15.80 -6.41
N MET A 619 0.73 15.68 -6.00
CA MET A 619 -0.04 16.84 -5.51
C MET A 619 0.60 17.48 -4.26
N ARG A 620 1.15 16.68 -3.35
CA ARG A 620 1.88 17.16 -2.16
C ARG A 620 3.21 17.82 -2.54
N MET A 621 3.96 17.26 -3.49
CA MET A 621 5.18 17.88 -4.02
C MET A 621 4.91 19.25 -4.66
N LEU A 622 3.89 19.36 -5.52
CA LEU A 622 3.52 20.63 -6.17
C LEU A 622 3.10 21.71 -5.15
N SER A 623 2.30 21.31 -4.16
CA SER A 623 1.88 22.15 -3.02
C SER A 623 3.09 22.72 -2.26
N ALA A 624 4.03 21.86 -1.93
CA ALA A 624 5.23 22.19 -1.15
C ALA A 624 6.22 23.09 -1.90
N GLU A 625 6.34 22.93 -3.24
CA GLU A 625 7.19 23.76 -4.09
C GLU A 625 6.60 25.14 -4.40
N ALA A 626 5.35 25.19 -4.85
CA ALA A 626 4.73 26.44 -5.26
C ALA A 626 4.25 27.30 -4.07
N LYS A 627 4.34 26.77 -2.84
CA LYS A 627 3.81 27.34 -1.60
C LYS A 627 2.31 27.68 -1.74
N ILE A 628 1.58 26.76 -2.37
CA ILE A 628 0.12 26.80 -2.55
C ILE A 628 -0.47 25.75 -1.62
N ARG A 629 -1.47 26.08 -0.81
CA ARG A 629 -2.00 25.12 0.17
C ARG A 629 -2.50 23.88 -0.56
N LEU A 630 -2.21 22.69 -0.03
CA LEU A 630 -2.61 21.42 -0.67
C LEU A 630 -4.12 21.38 -0.93
N GLN A 631 -4.90 21.98 -0.03
CA GLN A 631 -6.37 22.07 -0.13
C GLN A 631 -6.85 22.96 -1.29
N ASP A 632 -6.10 24.02 -1.63
CA ASP A 632 -6.41 24.91 -2.75
C ASP A 632 -6.07 24.23 -4.08
N MET A 633 -4.92 23.53 -4.14
CA MET A 633 -4.53 22.71 -5.30
C MET A 633 -5.51 21.54 -5.52
N ARG A 634 -5.69 20.65 -4.52
CA ARG A 634 -6.65 19.53 -4.58
C ARG A 634 -8.11 20.00 -4.73
N GLY A 635 -8.41 21.24 -4.34
CA GLY A 635 -9.73 21.87 -4.47
C GLY A 635 -9.98 22.58 -5.80
N GLY A 636 -8.94 22.84 -6.60
CA GLY A 636 -9.03 23.68 -7.80
C GLY A 636 -9.38 25.15 -7.52
N ARG A 637 -9.04 25.65 -6.31
CA ARG A 637 -9.33 27.03 -5.85
C ARG A 637 -8.11 27.98 -6.01
N MET A 638 -7.21 27.63 -6.90
CA MET A 638 -6.01 28.41 -7.22
C MET A 638 -6.40 29.75 -7.85
N THR A 639 -5.88 30.84 -7.30
CA THR A 639 -5.92 32.19 -7.90
C THR A 639 -5.02 32.26 -9.14
N ASP A 640 -5.13 33.31 -9.95
CA ASP A 640 -4.23 33.54 -11.09
C ASP A 640 -2.75 33.66 -10.65
N ASP A 641 -2.49 34.13 -9.42
CA ASP A 641 -1.16 34.14 -8.82
C ASP A 641 -0.71 32.74 -8.37
N ASP A 642 -1.59 31.91 -7.81
CA ASP A 642 -1.28 30.49 -7.54
C ASP A 642 -0.99 29.73 -8.84
N TRP A 643 -1.77 29.95 -9.90
CA TRP A 643 -1.49 29.38 -11.23
C TRP A 643 -0.14 29.87 -11.78
N THR A 644 0.19 31.15 -11.57
CA THR A 644 1.48 31.74 -11.97
C THR A 644 2.65 31.15 -11.15
N ARG A 645 2.49 30.97 -9.83
CA ARG A 645 3.49 30.34 -8.95
C ARG A 645 3.69 28.87 -9.30
N LEU A 646 2.61 28.13 -9.56
CA LEU A 646 2.70 26.75 -10.04
C LEU A 646 3.41 26.68 -11.39
N ALA A 647 2.96 27.45 -12.39
CA ALA A 647 3.54 27.43 -13.74
C ALA A 647 5.05 27.75 -13.75
N ARG A 648 5.52 28.64 -12.85
CA ARG A 648 6.96 28.92 -12.67
C ARG A 648 7.75 27.70 -12.16
N ARG A 649 7.22 26.93 -11.20
CA ARG A 649 7.89 25.72 -10.66
C ARG A 649 7.66 24.47 -11.51
N MET A 650 6.64 24.43 -12.38
CA MET A 650 6.30 23.24 -13.18
C MET A 650 7.43 22.78 -14.12
N SER A 651 8.27 23.68 -14.66
CA SER A 651 9.42 23.25 -15.47
C SER A 651 10.46 22.52 -14.60
N GLU A 652 10.83 23.13 -13.48
CA GLU A 652 11.81 22.58 -12.53
C GLU A 652 11.37 21.20 -12.00
N ILE A 653 10.08 21.03 -11.72
CA ILE A 653 9.49 19.78 -11.23
C ILE A 653 9.31 18.74 -12.35
N SER A 654 8.94 19.16 -13.57
CA SER A 654 8.77 18.23 -14.70
C SER A 654 10.11 17.73 -15.28
N GLU A 655 11.20 18.42 -14.98
CA GLU A 655 12.57 18.04 -15.34
C GLU A 655 13.35 17.41 -14.15
N ALA A 656 12.73 17.27 -12.99
CA ALA A 656 13.35 16.65 -11.82
C ALA A 656 13.45 15.13 -12.01
N PRO A 657 14.62 14.50 -11.80
CA PRO A 657 14.78 13.04 -11.92
C PRO A 657 14.21 12.28 -10.70
N LEU A 658 12.96 12.56 -10.34
CA LEU A 658 12.20 11.90 -9.28
C LEU A 658 11.33 10.79 -9.88
N PHE A 659 11.52 9.56 -9.41
CA PHE A 659 10.70 8.41 -9.75
C PHE A 659 9.75 8.07 -8.59
N VAL A 660 8.53 7.65 -8.89
CA VAL A 660 7.53 7.25 -7.88
C VAL A 660 6.89 5.94 -8.33
N ASP A 661 6.86 4.96 -7.42
CA ASP A 661 6.24 3.65 -7.63
C ASP A 661 5.28 3.36 -6.48
N ASP A 662 3.99 3.26 -6.81
CA ASP A 662 2.85 3.01 -5.91
C ASP A 662 2.24 1.62 -6.15
N SER A 663 3.05 0.65 -6.58
CA SER A 663 2.59 -0.74 -6.76
C SER A 663 2.23 -1.37 -5.41
N PRO A 664 1.02 -1.92 -5.22
CA PRO A 664 0.64 -2.54 -3.95
C PRO A 664 1.43 -3.83 -3.68
N ASN A 665 1.64 -4.13 -2.40
CA ASN A 665 2.26 -5.37 -1.91
C ASN A 665 3.69 -5.68 -2.41
N MET A 666 4.47 -4.67 -2.83
CA MET A 666 5.84 -4.89 -3.33
C MET A 666 6.73 -5.66 -2.35
N THR A 667 7.42 -6.67 -2.89
CA THR A 667 8.49 -7.40 -2.22
C THR A 667 9.80 -6.62 -2.23
N MET A 668 10.73 -6.98 -1.33
CA MET A 668 12.08 -6.41 -1.35
C MET A 668 12.84 -6.75 -2.65
N MET A 669 12.57 -7.90 -3.26
CA MET A 669 13.25 -8.29 -4.51
C MET A 669 12.86 -7.37 -5.67
N GLU A 670 11.59 -7.01 -5.78
CA GLU A 670 11.11 -6.02 -6.76
C GLU A 670 11.67 -4.63 -6.49
N ILE A 671 11.66 -4.16 -5.24
CA ILE A 671 12.25 -2.87 -4.84
C ILE A 671 13.73 -2.82 -5.23
N ARG A 672 14.51 -3.87 -4.91
CA ARG A 672 15.91 -3.99 -5.30
C ARG A 672 16.10 -4.04 -6.81
N ALA A 673 15.30 -4.81 -7.55
CA ALA A 673 15.40 -4.90 -9.01
C ALA A 673 15.08 -3.56 -9.70
N LYS A 674 14.04 -2.86 -9.24
CA LYS A 674 13.67 -1.51 -9.69
C LYS A 674 14.78 -0.49 -9.36
N ALA A 675 15.34 -0.54 -8.15
CA ALA A 675 16.43 0.35 -7.73
C ALA A 675 17.76 0.09 -8.46
N ARG A 676 18.20 -1.18 -8.62
CA ARG A 676 19.35 -1.58 -9.48
C ARG A 676 19.18 -1.02 -10.90
N ARG A 677 17.99 -1.17 -11.49
CA ARG A 677 17.67 -0.69 -12.85
C ARG A 677 17.75 0.84 -12.97
N LEU A 678 17.35 1.57 -11.94
CA LEU A 678 17.47 3.04 -11.88
C LEU A 678 18.92 3.50 -11.64
N LYS A 679 19.69 2.82 -10.78
CA LYS A 679 21.13 3.09 -10.59
C LYS A 679 21.88 2.98 -11.92
N GLN A 680 21.68 1.89 -12.66
CA GLN A 680 22.35 1.63 -13.94
C GLN A 680 21.95 2.59 -15.08
N ARG A 681 20.73 3.17 -15.06
CA ARG A 681 20.20 3.98 -16.17
C ARG A 681 20.20 5.48 -15.91
N ASN A 682 20.13 5.88 -14.65
CA ASN A 682 19.83 7.25 -14.24
C ASN A 682 20.72 7.73 -13.09
N ASP A 683 21.75 6.97 -12.69
CA ASP A 683 22.67 7.28 -11.59
C ASP A 683 21.94 7.68 -10.29
N LEU A 684 21.11 6.75 -9.83
CA LEU A 684 20.33 6.86 -8.59
C LEU A 684 21.20 7.29 -7.40
N LYS A 685 20.76 8.33 -6.69
CA LYS A 685 21.41 8.90 -5.50
C LYS A 685 20.61 8.72 -4.21
N LEU A 686 19.29 8.55 -4.25
CA LEU A 686 18.47 8.41 -3.04
C LEU A 686 17.29 7.44 -3.24
N VAL A 687 17.05 6.58 -2.26
CA VAL A 687 15.85 5.73 -2.17
C VAL A 687 15.03 6.13 -0.95
N VAL A 688 13.71 6.24 -1.10
CA VAL A 688 12.74 6.41 -0.02
C VAL A 688 11.74 5.24 -0.06
N VAL A 689 11.43 4.64 1.10
CA VAL A 689 10.44 3.57 1.26
C VAL A 689 9.41 3.97 2.32
N ASP A 690 8.13 4.04 1.92
CA ASP A 690 7.06 4.68 2.69
C ASP A 690 5.76 3.84 2.74
N TYR A 691 5.43 3.11 3.81
CA TYR A 691 6.22 2.86 5.02
C TYR A 691 6.57 1.37 5.17
N MET A 692 7.74 1.10 5.76
CA MET A 692 8.40 -0.21 5.77
C MET A 692 7.54 -1.33 6.40
N GLN A 693 6.69 -1.01 7.37
CA GLN A 693 5.80 -1.98 8.02
C GLN A 693 4.61 -2.45 7.15
N LEU A 694 4.45 -1.98 5.90
CA LEU A 694 3.58 -2.61 4.89
C LEU A 694 4.28 -3.65 4.01
N MET A 695 5.62 -3.79 4.11
CA MET A 695 6.34 -4.80 3.36
C MET A 695 5.95 -6.22 3.79
N THR A 696 5.97 -7.15 2.83
CA THR A 696 5.65 -8.57 3.01
C THR A 696 6.78 -9.42 2.44
N SER A 697 7.23 -10.43 3.19
CA SER A 697 8.40 -11.26 2.86
C SER A 697 8.14 -12.34 1.78
N GLY A 698 6.88 -12.51 1.36
CA GLY A 698 6.44 -13.60 0.48
C GLY A 698 6.47 -14.99 1.14
N LYS A 699 6.85 -15.09 2.42
CA LYS A 699 7.04 -16.36 3.16
C LYS A 699 6.18 -16.37 4.43
N ARG A 700 5.87 -17.57 4.92
CA ARG A 700 5.36 -17.73 6.29
C ARG A 700 6.53 -17.60 7.27
N VAL A 701 6.50 -16.54 8.07
CA VAL A 701 7.45 -16.29 9.17
C VAL A 701 6.73 -16.51 10.51
N GLU A 702 7.43 -16.96 11.54
CA GLU A 702 6.81 -17.28 12.84
C GLU A 702 6.48 -16.03 13.67
N SER A 703 7.16 -14.91 13.42
CA SER A 703 6.95 -13.64 14.14
C SER A 703 7.25 -12.43 13.25
N ARG A 704 6.41 -11.39 13.34
CA ARG A 704 6.61 -10.11 12.62
C ARG A 704 7.93 -9.42 13.02
N GLN A 705 8.45 -9.68 14.23
CA GLN A 705 9.78 -9.23 14.65
C GLN A 705 10.91 -9.82 13.79
N GLN A 706 10.82 -11.09 13.42
CA GLN A 706 11.81 -11.73 12.53
C GLN A 706 11.70 -11.15 11.12
N GLU A 707 10.47 -10.93 10.64
CA GLU A 707 10.21 -10.38 9.31
C GLU A 707 10.72 -8.92 9.16
N VAL A 708 10.42 -8.06 10.14
CA VAL A 708 10.95 -6.68 10.19
C VAL A 708 12.48 -6.68 10.33
N SER A 709 13.05 -7.64 11.06
CA SER A 709 14.52 -7.81 11.14
C SER A 709 15.14 -8.27 9.81
N GLU A 710 14.43 -9.08 9.02
CA GLU A 710 14.90 -9.43 7.67
C GLU A 710 14.81 -8.22 6.72
N PHE A 711 13.72 -7.45 6.73
CA PHE A 711 13.62 -6.21 5.94
C PHE A 711 14.70 -5.20 6.32
N SER A 712 14.94 -5.00 7.62
CA SER A 712 16.00 -4.14 8.16
C SER A 712 17.36 -4.45 7.51
N ARG A 713 17.79 -5.71 7.65
CA ARG A 713 19.05 -6.19 7.08
C ARG A 713 19.07 -6.08 5.55
N GLN A 714 17.96 -6.39 4.87
CA GLN A 714 17.88 -6.31 3.42
C GLN A 714 17.96 -4.85 2.91
N LEU A 715 17.37 -3.86 3.61
CA LEU A 715 17.53 -2.44 3.29
C LEU A 715 18.97 -1.96 3.52
N LYS A 716 19.62 -2.40 4.60
CA LYS A 716 21.04 -2.07 4.84
C LYS A 716 21.96 -2.67 3.77
N LEU A 717 21.67 -3.88 3.32
CA LEU A 717 22.37 -4.49 2.19
C LEU A 717 22.10 -3.75 0.88
N LEU A 718 20.86 -3.35 0.61
CA LEU A 718 20.49 -2.55 -0.58
C LEU A 718 21.23 -1.20 -0.63
N ALA A 719 21.33 -0.50 0.50
CA ALA A 719 22.05 0.78 0.61
C ALA A 719 23.52 0.63 0.24
N LYS A 720 24.18 -0.41 0.76
CA LYS A 720 25.57 -0.76 0.42
C LYS A 720 25.73 -1.21 -1.03
N GLU A 721 24.88 -2.15 -1.49
CA GLU A 721 24.90 -2.76 -2.83
C GLU A 721 24.79 -1.72 -3.96
N LEU A 722 24.00 -0.66 -3.74
CA LEU A 722 23.79 0.39 -4.73
C LEU A 722 24.63 1.64 -4.49
N GLU A 723 25.39 1.72 -3.39
CA GLU A 723 26.06 2.93 -2.92
C GLU A 723 25.12 4.15 -2.95
N VAL A 724 24.01 4.06 -2.21
CA VAL A 724 23.04 5.16 -2.02
C VAL A 724 22.55 5.22 -0.57
N PRO A 725 22.21 6.41 -0.04
CA PRO A 725 21.33 6.51 1.11
C PRO A 725 19.96 5.89 0.82
N VAL A 726 19.49 5.04 1.74
CA VAL A 726 18.15 4.46 1.76
C VAL A 726 17.43 4.99 3.00
N VAL A 727 16.40 5.82 2.78
CA VAL A 727 15.49 6.29 3.83
C VAL A 727 14.29 5.36 3.92
N ALA A 728 14.08 4.75 5.09
CA ALA A 728 12.89 3.96 5.36
C ALA A 728 12.02 4.66 6.42
N ILE A 729 10.76 4.89 6.10
CA ILE A 729 9.79 5.47 7.03
C ILE A 729 9.23 4.36 7.93
N SER A 730 9.14 4.66 9.21
CA SER A 730 8.82 3.72 10.28
C SER A 730 7.87 4.34 11.31
N GLN A 731 6.99 3.53 11.90
CA GLN A 731 6.10 3.97 12.98
C GLN A 731 6.69 3.66 14.37
N LEU A 732 6.48 4.57 15.33
CA LEU A 732 6.93 4.43 16.71
C LEU A 732 5.93 3.67 17.60
N ASN A 733 6.47 2.95 18.58
CA ASN A 733 5.76 2.45 19.76
C ASN A 733 5.15 3.62 20.54
N ARG A 734 4.12 3.32 21.33
CA ARG A 734 3.49 4.26 22.27
C ARG A 734 4.16 4.28 23.67
N GLY A 735 5.37 3.73 23.77
CA GLY A 735 6.27 3.88 24.92
C GLY A 735 6.58 5.33 25.36
N PRO A 736 6.70 6.33 24.46
CA PRO A 736 6.88 7.72 24.87
C PRO A 736 5.65 8.29 25.59
N GLU A 737 4.45 7.81 25.30
CA GLU A 737 3.20 8.42 25.76
C GLU A 737 2.96 8.19 27.26
N GLN A 738 3.52 7.10 27.80
CA GLN A 738 3.47 6.74 29.21
C GLN A 738 4.60 7.39 30.05
N ARG A 739 5.54 8.11 29.41
CA ARG A 739 6.63 8.81 30.11
C ARG A 739 6.23 10.25 30.42
N THR A 740 6.75 10.79 31.52
CA THR A 740 6.62 12.22 31.87
C THR A 740 7.26 13.12 30.80
N ASP A 741 8.40 12.71 30.25
CA ASP A 741 8.92 13.28 28.99
C ASP A 741 8.33 12.51 27.81
N LYS A 742 7.36 13.12 27.14
CA LYS A 742 6.68 12.55 25.96
C LYS A 742 7.55 12.58 24.69
N ARG A 743 8.82 13.02 24.72
CA ARG A 743 9.73 12.94 23.56
C ARG A 743 10.06 11.49 23.19
N PRO A 744 10.14 11.16 21.89
CA PRO A 744 10.51 9.83 21.41
C PRO A 744 12.01 9.56 21.56
N MET A 745 12.37 8.29 21.76
CA MET A 745 13.72 7.77 21.97
C MET A 745 13.94 6.50 21.11
N LEU A 746 15.19 6.04 20.96
CA LEU A 746 15.51 4.86 20.14
C LEU A 746 14.76 3.59 20.57
N SER A 747 14.55 3.41 21.89
CA SER A 747 13.75 2.34 22.49
C SER A 747 12.31 2.24 21.97
N ASP A 748 11.83 3.30 21.34
CA ASP A 748 10.45 3.41 20.88
C ASP A 748 10.29 2.97 19.41
N LEU A 749 11.33 2.46 18.75
CA LEU A 749 11.21 1.77 17.46
C LEU A 749 10.50 0.40 17.65
N ARG A 750 9.44 0.14 16.87
CA ARG A 750 8.58 -1.05 17.07
C ARG A 750 9.25 -2.34 16.61
N GLU A 751 9.21 -3.37 17.46
CA GLU A 751 9.53 -4.78 17.13
C GLU A 751 10.96 -5.05 16.61
N SER A 752 11.90 -4.13 16.78
CA SER A 752 13.09 -4.08 15.93
C SER A 752 14.35 -3.48 16.58
N GLY A 753 14.91 -4.17 17.57
CA GLY A 753 16.31 -3.93 17.98
C GLY A 753 17.30 -4.11 16.80
N SER A 754 16.90 -4.86 15.78
CA SER A 754 17.52 -4.95 14.45
C SER A 754 17.50 -3.62 13.68
N LEU A 755 16.36 -2.92 13.58
CA LEU A 755 16.31 -1.60 12.91
C LEU A 755 17.16 -0.56 13.64
N GLU A 756 17.16 -0.58 14.97
CA GLU A 756 18.08 0.27 15.74
C GLU A 756 19.53 -0.09 15.45
N GLN A 757 19.89 -1.37 15.35
CA GLN A 757 21.26 -1.83 15.09
C GLN A 757 21.73 -1.53 13.67
N ASP A 758 21.01 -2.00 12.64
CA ASP A 758 21.39 -1.94 11.23
C ASP A 758 21.52 -0.50 10.70
N ALA A 759 20.65 0.40 11.16
CA ALA A 759 20.65 1.79 10.74
C ALA A 759 21.97 2.51 11.07
N ASP A 760 22.39 3.43 10.20
CA ASP A 760 23.50 4.34 10.46
C ASP A 760 23.01 5.66 11.06
N MET A 761 21.76 6.02 10.76
CA MET A 761 21.12 7.24 11.20
C MET A 761 19.66 6.96 11.59
N VAL A 762 19.21 7.55 12.70
CA VAL A 762 17.81 7.49 13.14
C VAL A 762 17.34 8.91 13.49
N ILE A 763 16.31 9.37 12.79
CA ILE A 763 15.66 10.66 12.97
C ILE A 763 14.24 10.41 13.52
N LEU A 764 13.96 10.92 14.71
CA LEU A 764 12.67 10.79 15.38
C LEU A 764 11.92 12.13 15.32
N ILE A 765 10.72 12.15 14.74
CA ILE A 765 9.90 13.38 14.69
C ILE A 765 9.17 13.55 16.01
N ASN A 766 9.36 14.70 16.66
CA ASN A 766 8.54 15.16 17.75
C ASN A 766 7.85 16.48 17.40
N ARG A 767 6.58 16.63 17.79
CA ARG A 767 5.78 17.85 17.62
C ARG A 767 5.22 18.23 18.99
N PRO A 768 5.73 19.28 19.66
CA PRO A 768 5.24 19.67 20.99
C PRO A 768 3.75 20.06 20.96
N ASP A 769 3.37 20.80 19.92
CA ASP A 769 2.02 21.30 19.65
C ASP A 769 0.95 20.20 19.41
N ALA A 770 1.39 18.97 19.12
CA ALA A 770 0.51 17.81 18.99
C ALA A 770 -0.01 17.30 20.36
N PHE A 771 0.61 17.72 21.47
CA PHE A 771 0.26 17.32 22.83
C PHE A 771 -0.30 18.50 23.64
N GLU A 772 0.35 19.66 23.57
CA GLU A 772 -0.07 20.87 24.27
C GLU A 772 -0.35 21.98 23.26
N ARG A 773 -1.63 22.36 23.13
CA ARG A 773 -2.10 23.23 22.04
C ARG A 773 -1.72 24.71 22.22
N ASP A 774 -1.45 25.11 23.45
CA ASP A 774 -0.94 26.44 23.81
C ASP A 774 0.59 26.40 24.09
N ASP A 775 1.30 25.36 23.64
CA ASP A 775 2.76 25.32 23.67
C ASP A 775 3.31 26.53 22.89
N PRO A 776 4.25 27.32 23.46
CA PRO A 776 4.80 28.50 22.79
C PRO A 776 5.53 28.20 21.47
N ARG A 777 5.80 26.92 21.17
CA ARG A 777 6.43 26.39 19.96
C ARG A 777 5.41 25.90 18.91
N ALA A 778 4.15 26.36 18.98
CA ALA A 778 3.12 26.01 18.01
C ALA A 778 3.55 26.32 16.57
N GLY A 779 3.58 25.29 15.71
CA GLY A 779 4.12 25.37 14.34
C GLY A 779 5.57 24.87 14.19
N GLU A 780 6.27 24.54 15.28
CA GLU A 780 7.60 23.89 15.25
C GLU A 780 7.50 22.36 15.29
N ALA A 781 8.56 21.68 14.88
CA ALA A 781 8.80 20.26 15.09
C ALA A 781 10.28 20.04 15.40
N ASP A 782 10.55 19.16 16.36
CA ASP A 782 11.89 18.67 16.69
C ASP A 782 12.21 17.45 15.81
N LEU A 783 13.19 17.57 14.92
CA LEU A 783 13.86 16.43 14.27
C LEU A 783 14.98 15.95 15.19
N ILE A 784 14.69 14.95 16.01
CA ILE A 784 15.63 14.39 16.99
C ILE A 784 16.50 13.36 16.26
N LEU A 785 17.74 13.74 15.94
CA LEU A 785 18.78 12.85 15.43
C LEU A 785 19.28 11.95 16.58
N ALA A 786 18.48 10.93 16.89
CA ALA A 786 18.65 10.07 18.06
C ALA A 786 19.79 9.05 17.90
N LYS A 787 20.15 8.69 16.66
CA LYS A 787 21.36 7.91 16.35
C LYS A 787 22.05 8.52 15.13
N HIS A 788 23.37 8.62 15.20
CA HIS A 788 24.24 8.95 14.07
C HIS A 788 25.56 8.19 14.24
N ARG A 789 25.94 7.33 13.27
CA ARG A 789 27.19 6.54 13.33
C ARG A 789 28.45 7.33 12.99
N ALA A 790 28.32 8.41 12.22
CA ALA A 790 29.45 9.15 11.62
C ALA A 790 29.69 10.54 12.23
N GLY A 791 28.90 10.94 13.24
CA GLY A 791 28.97 12.27 13.85
C GLY A 791 28.10 12.37 15.10
N PRO A 792 27.91 13.59 15.64
CA PRO A 792 27.13 13.78 16.86
C PRO A 792 25.63 13.54 16.63
N THR A 793 24.92 13.24 17.73
CA THR A 793 23.47 13.32 17.84
C THR A 793 23.05 14.76 18.11
N ALA A 794 21.83 15.13 17.70
CA ALA A 794 21.32 16.50 17.80
C ALA A 794 19.79 16.53 17.90
N THR A 795 19.22 17.71 18.16
CA THR A 795 17.79 17.98 17.96
C THR A 795 17.67 19.27 17.14
N ILE A 796 17.23 19.12 15.90
CA ILE A 796 17.09 20.22 14.95
C ILE A 796 15.64 20.70 15.02
N THR A 797 15.41 22.00 15.18
CA THR A 797 14.04 22.54 15.20
C THR A 797 13.70 23.10 13.83
N VAL A 798 12.63 22.60 13.23
CA VAL A 798 12.10 23.03 11.93
C VAL A 798 10.68 23.57 12.09
N ALA A 799 10.25 24.46 11.21
CA ALA A 799 8.83 24.82 11.12
C ALA A 799 8.06 23.76 10.32
N HIS A 800 6.97 23.24 10.86
CA HIS A 800 6.09 22.33 10.14
C HIS A 800 4.99 23.12 9.40
N GLN A 801 5.01 23.07 8.06
CA GLN A 801 4.06 23.75 7.20
C GLN A 801 3.15 22.72 6.51
N LEU A 802 2.48 21.91 7.32
CA LEU A 802 1.69 20.75 6.86
C LEU A 802 0.52 21.13 5.94
N HIS A 803 0.03 22.37 6.01
CA HIS A 803 -0.94 22.94 5.06
C HIS A 803 -0.37 23.10 3.63
N TYR A 804 0.95 23.21 3.48
CA TYR A 804 1.69 23.07 2.22
C TYR A 804 2.25 21.64 2.02
N SER A 805 2.04 20.72 2.96
CA SER A 805 2.65 19.37 3.01
C SER A 805 4.18 19.38 2.95
N ARG A 806 4.79 20.23 3.79
CA ARG A 806 6.24 20.34 3.92
C ARG A 806 6.68 20.70 5.34
N PHE A 807 7.91 20.40 5.68
CA PHE A 807 8.67 21.06 6.74
C PHE A 807 9.63 22.08 6.11
N THR A 808 10.22 22.98 6.90
CA THR A 808 11.18 23.98 6.44
C THR A 808 12.04 24.44 7.61
N ASP A 809 13.29 24.86 7.37
CA ASP A 809 14.11 25.49 8.41
C ASP A 809 13.38 26.70 9.04
N LEU A 810 13.67 26.97 10.31
CA LEU A 810 13.30 28.23 10.96
C LEU A 810 14.09 29.38 10.33
N ALA A 811 13.50 30.57 10.31
CA ALA A 811 14.23 31.76 9.89
C ALA A 811 15.28 32.12 10.95
N GLN A 812 16.56 32.10 10.56
CA GLN A 812 17.65 32.58 11.42
C GLN A 812 17.42 34.05 11.80
N SER A 813 17.69 34.37 13.07
CA SER A 813 17.42 35.68 13.71
C SER A 813 18.57 36.67 13.54
#